data_AF-A0A6J2W911-F1
#
_entry.id   AF-A0A6J2W911-F1
#
_cell.length_a   1.000
_cell.length_b   1.000
_cell.length_c   1.000
_cell.angle_alpha   90.00
_cell.angle_beta   90.00
_cell.angle_gamma   90.00
#
_symmetry.space_group_name_H-M   'P 1'
#
loop_
_entity.id
_entity.type
_entity.pdbx_description
1 polymer ?
#
loop_
_entity_poly.entity_id
_entity_poly.type
_entity_poly.pdbx_seq_one_letter_code
_entity_poly.pdbx_strand_id
1 'polypeptide(L)'
;MLNSCLNFALILLYVKHGVPFNLDIEKPSIFSGPQGSYFGFSVDFFKPNDKQLSVLVGAPKANTSDQSAVSERGAVYSCPWQTSGDCTQLQFDNTDDRRNLDGVQMEFKSSQWFGATVRSRGEHILACAPLYQWSTYGLSEREPVGTCFLKKGGTVVEYSPCRSNSVSPEGQGFCQAGFSADFVKDDRVVVGGPGSFYWQGQLISDDISEIESRFNKDFYTPYSNQLTTKSASAQYDDSYLGYSVTVGDFNDDGKDDYITGVPRGEKALGYVNIFNGRNMESMVNFTGLQMAAYFGHAVAATDINNDGMVDLFVGAPLFMDRGSDGKLREVGQVYVYLGKGGFSFHTAIKLTGSEVYARFGSAISALGDLDMDGYNDVAIAAPYGGPDHQGLVYIHNGRSSGPDLLASQVLEGKWASTSMPPSFGYSMSGATDIDLNGYPDLIVGVFGADKAVLYRARPVISVNTTLDISPQILNPEEKKCALGSGTVSCFRVKYCLKASGRGAPNDLLFKVDLTLDRLKHKGATKRVQFLHSRTSVYSKNMTVSNGKGPACEELEAFLIDESEFRDKITPIAIFMEYSLDYKKAADKTGLLPILDQFTPANVTKQAHILLDCGDDNICKPDLKLSVVSDQKQIYIGDDNPLTLEVTAENSGEGAYEAELHLTMPQQADFIGVVRNSETLSKISCAYKRENQTRMVVCDLGNPMKGGTRILAGLRFSVHQLSEQDTSVKFDLQIISSNQFNNTSSVVSSVTRLAVLAKVEIRGVSAPDQVFLPIANWQPKDSPVSEDDIGPLVLHVYELRNKGPSTFSKAMLDIEWPYRYNNGSLLYITKYGVDGAMNCSTDMEINPLNVSNPTAGDKDVFISSGDRTEGRNRNHVHRRDLESKENEQDLEILDCERAQCLKIRCQVGRLERGQSAILFIRSRLGVATFLKTESQNRSYVVRSSASFSVIEMPYKNLVSELPSNSTAVNLAVIWVNSELTQPPPGWVVALAVMAGLLLLALLVFIMYRLGFFKRVRPPQDDYTEKEQLQPQENGDRNTEA
;
A
#
# COMPACT_ATOMS: atom_id res chain seq x y z
N MET A 1 -0.55 20.78 35.25
CA MET A 1 -0.80 20.01 34.01
C MET A 1 -0.12 20.62 32.78
N LEU A 2 -0.10 21.95 32.57
CA LEU A 2 0.51 22.58 31.38
C LEU A 2 1.95 22.14 31.06
N ASN A 3 2.87 22.07 32.04
CA ASN A 3 4.27 21.68 31.78
C ASN A 3 4.46 20.24 31.26
N SER A 4 3.47 19.35 31.38
CA SER A 4 3.57 17.99 30.83
C SER A 4 3.20 17.94 29.34
N CYS A 5 2.37 18.88 28.86
CA CYS A 5 2.00 18.98 27.45
C CYS A 5 3.11 19.63 26.62
N LEU A 6 3.82 20.62 27.16
CA LEU A 6 4.94 21.27 26.46
C LEU A 6 6.08 20.30 26.12
N ASN A 7 6.43 19.41 27.06
CA ASN A 7 7.43 18.38 26.82
C ASN A 7 6.97 17.31 25.81
N PHE A 8 5.67 17.00 25.75
CA PHE A 8 5.13 16.08 24.73
C PHE A 8 5.12 16.72 23.33
N ALA A 9 4.83 18.02 23.24
CA ALA A 9 4.88 18.77 21.98
C ALA A 9 6.32 18.90 21.43
N LEU A 10 7.33 19.13 22.29
CA LEU A 10 8.73 19.17 21.85
C LEU A 10 9.25 17.80 21.36
N ILE A 11 8.71 16.69 21.86
CA ILE A 11 9.10 15.33 21.43
C ILE A 11 8.49 14.98 20.06
N LEU A 12 7.32 15.54 19.71
CA LEU A 12 6.67 15.35 18.41
C LEU A 12 7.23 16.23 17.28
N LEU A 13 8.00 17.28 17.60
CA LEU A 13 8.69 18.11 16.60
C LEU A 13 10.05 17.58 16.17
N TYR A 14 10.59 16.57 16.86
CA TYR A 14 11.66 15.74 16.31
C TYR A 14 11.06 14.63 15.45
N VAL A 15 10.64 14.99 14.23
CA VAL A 15 10.82 14.05 13.11
C VAL A 15 12.30 13.67 13.16
N LYS A 16 12.58 12.36 13.34
CA LYS A 16 13.96 11.86 13.30
C LYS A 16 14.51 12.24 11.93
N HIS A 17 15.32 13.30 11.89
CA HIS A 17 16.18 13.56 10.74
C HIS A 17 17.09 12.34 10.68
N GLY A 18 16.90 11.52 9.65
CA GLY A 18 17.71 10.31 9.46
C GLY A 18 19.18 10.73 9.47
N VAL A 19 20.00 10.01 10.23
CA VAL A 19 21.45 10.16 10.08
C VAL A 19 21.73 9.81 8.61
N PRO A 20 22.38 10.69 7.83
CA PRO A 20 22.55 10.46 6.39
C PRO A 20 23.30 9.16 6.19
N PHE A 21 22.60 8.16 5.64
CA PHE A 21 23.02 6.77 5.63
C PHE A 21 24.38 6.58 4.97
N ASN A 22 24.51 6.96 3.70
CA ASN A 22 25.81 6.98 3.03
C ASN A 22 25.93 7.98 1.86
N LEU A 23 24.88 8.58 1.31
CA LEU A 23 25.05 9.67 0.34
C LEU A 23 25.55 10.95 1.04
N ASP A 24 26.62 11.57 0.52
CA ASP A 24 27.19 12.80 1.09
C ASP A 24 26.31 14.02 0.81
N ILE A 25 25.77 14.60 1.88
CA ILE A 25 24.94 15.81 1.86
C ILE A 25 25.71 17.08 2.24
N GLU A 26 26.97 16.97 2.67
CA GLU A 26 27.80 18.13 3.05
C GLU A 26 28.43 18.81 1.83
N LYS A 27 28.92 18.04 0.85
CA LYS A 27 29.61 18.56 -0.35
C LYS A 27 29.14 17.92 -1.67
N PRO A 28 27.83 17.93 -1.98
CA PRO A 28 27.35 17.52 -3.29
C PRO A 28 27.92 18.43 -4.40
N SER A 29 28.13 17.87 -5.60
CA SER A 29 28.57 18.66 -6.76
C SER A 29 27.34 19.28 -7.43
N ILE A 30 27.33 20.62 -7.60
CA ILE A 30 26.17 21.36 -8.11
C ILE A 30 26.49 21.92 -9.49
N PHE A 31 25.71 21.51 -10.48
CA PHE A 31 25.74 22.01 -11.86
C PHE A 31 24.60 23.01 -12.06
N SER A 32 24.82 24.07 -12.84
CA SER A 32 23.82 25.09 -13.16
C SER A 32 23.79 25.37 -14.65
N GLY A 33 22.59 25.56 -15.21
CA GLY A 33 22.38 25.97 -16.60
C GLY A 33 21.89 27.41 -16.76
N PRO A 34 21.55 27.82 -17.99
CA PRO A 34 20.93 29.11 -18.25
C PRO A 34 19.58 29.26 -17.54
N GLN A 35 19.27 30.46 -17.05
CA GLN A 35 18.01 30.72 -16.35
C GLN A 35 16.79 30.53 -17.25
N GLY A 36 15.77 29.81 -16.76
CA GLY A 36 14.54 29.50 -17.48
C GLY A 36 14.66 28.40 -18.54
N SER A 37 15.83 27.78 -18.68
CA SER A 37 16.08 26.71 -19.67
C SER A 37 15.53 25.35 -19.25
N TYR A 38 15.09 25.22 -17.99
CA TYR A 38 14.72 23.97 -17.32
C TYR A 38 15.90 22.98 -17.27
N PHE A 39 17.12 23.49 -17.08
CA PHE A 39 18.30 22.66 -16.90
C PHE A 39 18.13 21.73 -15.68
N GLY A 40 18.19 20.43 -15.90
CA GLY A 40 17.87 19.41 -14.89
C GLY A 40 16.49 18.80 -15.05
N PHE A 41 15.79 19.03 -16.16
CA PHE A 41 14.51 18.37 -16.46
C PHE A 41 14.68 16.87 -16.71
N SER A 42 15.78 16.47 -17.34
CA SER A 42 16.26 15.09 -17.40
C SER A 42 17.75 15.05 -17.11
N VAL A 43 18.20 14.04 -16.37
CA VAL A 43 19.61 13.81 -16.04
C VAL A 43 20.00 12.37 -16.36
N ASP A 44 21.25 12.15 -16.74
CA ASP A 44 21.82 10.81 -16.87
C ASP A 44 23.35 10.82 -16.69
N PHE A 45 23.94 9.67 -16.42
CA PHE A 45 25.40 9.50 -16.47
C PHE A 45 25.86 9.28 -17.92
N PHE A 46 27.10 9.66 -18.24
CA PHE A 46 27.75 9.32 -19.50
C PHE A 46 29.22 8.93 -19.30
N LYS A 47 29.50 7.68 -19.68
CA LYS A 47 30.81 7.02 -19.56
C LYS A 47 31.26 6.48 -20.94
N PRO A 48 31.74 7.34 -21.86
CA PRO A 48 32.19 6.88 -23.17
C PRO A 48 33.43 5.99 -23.09
N ASN A 49 34.30 6.21 -22.10
CA ASN A 49 35.51 5.44 -21.84
C ASN A 49 35.90 5.54 -20.35
N ASP A 50 36.69 4.59 -19.82
CA ASP A 50 37.12 4.49 -18.41
C ASP A 50 37.97 5.67 -17.85
N LYS A 51 38.14 6.76 -18.61
CA LYS A 51 39.04 7.87 -18.26
C LYS A 51 38.36 9.20 -17.96
N GLN A 52 37.10 9.39 -18.35
CA GLN A 52 36.39 10.65 -18.11
C GLN A 52 34.88 10.40 -17.97
N LEU A 53 34.42 10.47 -16.73
CA LEU A 53 33.01 10.39 -16.37
C LEU A 53 32.39 11.80 -16.39
N SER A 54 31.20 11.90 -16.96
CA SER A 54 30.45 13.15 -17.07
C SER A 54 28.97 12.94 -16.79
N VAL A 55 28.31 14.00 -16.36
CA VAL A 55 26.86 14.05 -16.19
C VAL A 55 26.25 14.70 -17.42
N LEU A 56 25.22 14.08 -18.00
CA LEU A 56 24.38 14.68 -19.01
C LEU A 56 23.19 15.38 -18.36
N VAL A 57 22.89 16.59 -18.82
CA VAL A 57 21.76 17.37 -18.32
C VAL A 57 20.95 17.93 -19.48
N GLY A 58 19.67 17.58 -19.53
CA GLY A 58 18.69 18.14 -20.45
C GLY A 58 18.16 19.49 -19.98
N ALA A 59 17.99 20.41 -20.93
CA ALA A 59 17.48 21.76 -20.74
C ALA A 59 16.49 22.09 -21.88
N PRO A 60 15.23 21.60 -21.80
CA PRO A 60 14.29 21.62 -22.93
C PRO A 60 13.86 23.01 -23.40
N LYS A 61 14.08 24.06 -22.60
CA LYS A 61 13.79 25.46 -22.97
C LYS A 61 15.04 26.31 -23.25
N ALA A 62 16.21 25.70 -23.34
CA ALA A 62 17.43 26.44 -23.67
C ALA A 62 17.33 27.14 -25.04
N ASN A 63 17.78 28.39 -25.11
CA ASN A 63 18.03 29.09 -26.36
C ASN A 63 19.40 28.72 -26.92
N THR A 64 19.53 28.61 -28.24
CA THR A 64 20.76 28.14 -28.91
C THR A 64 21.30 29.17 -29.89
N SER A 65 22.29 29.95 -29.44
CA SER A 65 23.01 31.01 -30.18
C SER A 65 22.17 32.19 -30.69
N ASP A 66 22.72 33.40 -30.60
CA ASP A 66 22.01 34.67 -30.91
C ASP A 66 21.71 34.91 -32.40
N GLN A 67 21.89 33.91 -33.27
CA GLN A 67 21.75 34.03 -34.74
C GLN A 67 20.77 33.04 -35.38
N SER A 68 20.19 32.08 -34.64
CA SER A 68 19.16 31.16 -35.18
C SER A 68 17.77 31.80 -35.13
N ALA A 69 16.92 31.47 -36.11
CA ALA A 69 15.52 31.88 -36.11
C ALA A 69 14.64 31.06 -35.13
N VAL A 70 15.21 30.03 -34.50
CA VAL A 70 14.50 29.07 -33.64
C VAL A 70 14.62 29.46 -32.16
N SER A 71 13.51 29.88 -31.54
CA SER A 71 13.43 30.19 -30.11
C SER A 71 13.14 28.96 -29.26
N GLU A 72 13.73 28.86 -28.06
CA GLU A 72 13.57 27.72 -27.14
C GLU A 72 13.79 26.36 -27.83
N ARG A 73 14.83 26.25 -28.67
CA ARG A 73 15.17 25.00 -29.37
C ARG A 73 15.33 23.82 -28.40
N GLY A 74 15.80 24.08 -27.19
CA GLY A 74 16.22 23.08 -26.22
C GLY A 74 17.68 22.66 -26.45
N ALA A 75 18.31 22.11 -25.41
CA ALA A 75 19.71 21.67 -25.45
C ALA A 75 19.98 20.52 -24.47
N VAL A 76 21.11 19.83 -24.70
CA VAL A 76 21.70 18.87 -23.76
C VAL A 76 23.13 19.31 -23.47
N TYR A 77 23.51 19.27 -22.20
CA TYR A 77 24.83 19.66 -21.71
C TYR A 77 25.59 18.43 -21.20
N SER A 78 26.91 18.43 -21.37
CA SER A 78 27.83 17.51 -20.70
C SER A 78 28.64 18.28 -19.65
N CYS A 79 28.47 17.89 -18.40
CA CYS A 79 29.11 18.45 -17.23
C CYS A 79 30.20 17.47 -16.72
N PRO A 80 31.50 17.77 -16.88
CA PRO A 80 32.55 16.90 -16.39
C PRO A 80 32.68 17.01 -14.86
N TRP A 81 32.89 15.89 -14.15
CA TRP A 81 32.95 15.91 -12.68
C TRP A 81 34.30 16.43 -12.11
N GLN A 82 35.44 15.98 -12.67
CA GLN A 82 36.77 16.28 -12.10
C GLN A 82 37.45 17.54 -12.61
N THR A 83 36.93 18.16 -13.68
CA THR A 83 37.48 19.42 -14.20
C THR A 83 36.60 20.57 -13.76
N SER A 84 37.22 21.64 -13.28
CA SER A 84 36.60 22.93 -12.94
C SER A 84 36.11 23.70 -14.17
N GLY A 85 35.60 23.00 -15.19
CA GLY A 85 35.05 23.57 -16.41
C GLY A 85 33.54 23.61 -16.32
N ASP A 86 32.96 24.67 -16.87
CA ASP A 86 31.51 24.81 -16.96
C ASP A 86 30.89 23.69 -17.83
N CYS A 87 29.61 23.39 -17.60
CA CYS A 87 28.86 22.46 -18.42
C CYS A 87 28.86 22.88 -19.89
N THR A 88 29.31 22.00 -20.77
CA THR A 88 29.44 22.29 -22.21
C THR A 88 28.19 21.84 -22.97
N GLN A 89 27.63 22.70 -23.83
CA GLN A 89 26.50 22.30 -24.67
C GLN A 89 26.97 21.30 -25.74
N LEU A 90 26.28 20.16 -25.85
CA LEU A 90 26.52 19.18 -26.90
C LEU A 90 25.84 19.59 -28.20
N GLN A 91 26.59 19.57 -29.30
CA GLN A 91 26.05 19.85 -30.62
C GLN A 91 25.37 18.60 -31.22
N PHE A 92 24.05 18.70 -31.42
CA PHE A 92 23.21 17.72 -32.11
C PHE A 92 22.72 18.29 -33.45
N ASP A 93 21.90 19.35 -33.42
CA ASP A 93 21.42 20.07 -34.60
C ASP A 93 21.61 21.59 -34.45
N ASN A 94 22.16 22.23 -35.49
CA ASN A 94 22.31 23.69 -35.63
C ASN A 94 21.55 24.25 -36.84
N THR A 95 20.78 23.43 -37.55
CA THR A 95 20.01 23.87 -38.72
C THR A 95 18.70 24.52 -38.29
N ASP A 96 18.32 25.62 -38.94
CA ASP A 96 16.97 26.18 -38.84
C ASP A 96 15.93 25.20 -39.46
N ASP A 97 14.67 25.62 -39.54
CA ASP A 97 13.58 24.78 -40.03
C ASP A 97 13.72 24.43 -41.53
N ARG A 98 13.80 23.13 -41.84
CA ARG A 98 13.79 22.57 -43.20
C ARG A 98 12.55 23.03 -43.99
N ARG A 99 12.79 23.30 -45.27
CA ARG A 99 11.78 23.62 -46.29
C ARG A 99 11.76 22.55 -47.37
N ASN A 100 10.60 22.33 -48.00
CA ASN A 100 10.50 21.48 -49.18
C ASN A 100 11.09 22.17 -50.43
N LEU A 101 11.05 21.48 -51.57
CA LEU A 101 11.56 22.01 -52.85
C LEU A 101 10.84 23.30 -53.31
N ASP A 102 9.59 23.51 -52.90
CA ASP A 102 8.78 24.69 -53.20
C ASP A 102 9.00 25.86 -52.20
N GLY A 103 9.94 25.70 -51.25
CA GLY A 103 10.26 26.71 -50.23
C GLY A 103 9.28 26.77 -49.04
N VAL A 104 8.30 25.87 -48.99
CA VAL A 104 7.34 25.75 -47.88
C VAL A 104 8.03 25.13 -46.67
N GLN A 105 7.82 25.71 -45.49
CA GLN A 105 8.37 25.20 -44.23
C GLN A 105 7.63 23.93 -43.78
N MET A 106 8.38 22.88 -43.47
CA MET A 106 7.84 21.54 -43.16
C MET A 106 8.01 21.15 -41.69
N GLU A 107 9.00 21.70 -41.00
CA GLU A 107 9.25 21.46 -39.57
C GLU A 107 9.20 22.74 -38.75
N PHE A 108 8.96 22.62 -37.45
CA PHE A 108 9.00 23.74 -36.51
C PHE A 108 9.73 23.31 -35.24
N LYS A 109 10.98 23.75 -35.09
CA LYS A 109 11.86 23.42 -33.96
C LYS A 109 11.71 24.35 -32.75
N SER A 110 10.91 25.41 -32.88
CA SER A 110 10.74 26.40 -31.80
C SER A 110 9.88 25.83 -30.67
N SER A 111 10.36 25.92 -29.43
CA SER A 111 9.75 25.28 -28.25
C SER A 111 9.48 23.77 -28.43
N GLN A 112 10.32 23.05 -29.18
CA GLN A 112 10.21 21.60 -29.43
C GLN A 112 10.57 20.71 -28.22
N TRP A 113 11.09 21.31 -27.15
CA TRP A 113 11.54 20.63 -25.92
C TRP A 113 12.70 19.63 -26.13
N PHE A 114 13.70 19.97 -26.97
CA PHE A 114 14.87 19.10 -27.15
C PHE A 114 15.69 18.98 -25.86
N GLY A 115 15.91 17.75 -25.40
CA GLY A 115 16.51 17.47 -24.10
C GLY A 115 15.47 17.37 -22.98
N ALA A 116 14.19 17.14 -23.28
CA ALA A 116 13.20 16.71 -22.29
C ALA A 116 13.42 15.26 -21.84
N THR A 117 14.00 14.44 -22.72
CA THR A 117 14.42 13.06 -22.43
C THR A 117 15.85 12.90 -22.90
N VAL A 118 16.71 12.40 -22.01
CA VAL A 118 18.13 12.10 -22.26
C VAL A 118 18.45 10.73 -21.68
N ARG A 119 19.13 9.90 -22.47
CA ARG A 119 19.66 8.59 -22.07
C ARG A 119 21.04 8.40 -22.67
N SER A 120 21.91 7.63 -22.01
CA SER A 120 23.17 7.17 -22.60
C SER A 120 23.44 5.68 -22.37
N ARG A 121 24.15 5.04 -23.31
CA ARG A 121 24.65 3.67 -23.17
C ARG A 121 25.95 3.50 -23.96
N GLY A 122 27.04 3.26 -23.23
CA GLY A 122 28.39 3.22 -23.78
C GLY A 122 28.78 4.58 -24.39
N GLU A 123 29.12 4.59 -25.68
CA GLU A 123 29.45 5.82 -26.44
C GLU A 123 28.23 6.54 -27.04
N HIS A 124 27.02 5.95 -26.95
CA HIS A 124 25.81 6.52 -27.55
C HIS A 124 25.06 7.42 -26.56
N ILE A 125 24.57 8.56 -27.06
CA ILE A 125 23.65 9.45 -26.35
C ILE A 125 22.39 9.60 -27.19
N LEU A 126 21.23 9.34 -26.60
CA LEU A 126 19.92 9.60 -27.18
C LEU A 126 19.31 10.82 -26.49
N ALA A 127 18.86 11.80 -27.27
CA ALA A 127 18.17 12.99 -26.76
C ALA A 127 16.93 13.30 -27.61
N CYS A 128 15.79 13.57 -26.98
CA CYS A 128 14.51 13.73 -27.67
C CYS A 128 13.85 15.11 -27.48
N ALA A 129 13.04 15.47 -28.47
CA ALA A 129 12.23 16.68 -28.59
C ALA A 129 10.76 16.27 -28.81
N PRO A 130 10.02 15.92 -27.75
CA PRO A 130 8.68 15.35 -27.89
C PRO A 130 7.62 16.34 -28.40
N LEU A 131 7.89 17.65 -28.35
CA LEU A 131 7.00 18.69 -28.89
C LEU A 131 7.44 19.21 -30.28
N TYR A 132 8.42 18.56 -30.91
CA TYR A 132 8.80 18.84 -32.30
C TYR A 132 7.59 18.67 -33.23
N GLN A 133 7.31 19.72 -34.01
CA GLN A 133 6.16 19.75 -34.92
C GLN A 133 6.59 19.51 -36.37
N TRP A 134 5.79 18.72 -37.05
CA TRP A 134 5.91 18.39 -38.47
C TRP A 134 4.68 18.87 -39.24
N SER A 135 4.83 19.05 -40.54
CA SER A 135 3.77 19.35 -41.47
C SER A 135 3.96 18.63 -42.80
N THR A 136 2.95 17.87 -43.22
CA THR A 136 2.99 17.10 -44.47
C THR A 136 2.52 17.90 -45.68
N TYR A 137 1.63 18.89 -45.48
CA TYR A 137 1.06 19.73 -46.56
C TYR A 137 1.46 21.22 -46.47
N GLY A 138 2.31 21.59 -45.51
CA GLY A 138 2.70 22.97 -45.23
C GLY A 138 1.83 23.63 -44.15
N LEU A 139 2.04 24.95 -43.96
CA LEU A 139 1.64 25.74 -42.78
C LEU A 139 0.21 25.59 -42.21
N SER A 140 -0.75 24.98 -42.94
CA SER A 140 -2.11 24.70 -42.49
C SER A 140 -2.21 23.64 -41.38
N GLU A 141 -1.29 22.67 -41.35
CA GLU A 141 -1.29 21.59 -40.36
C GLU A 141 0.06 21.54 -39.63
N ARG A 142 0.02 21.41 -38.31
CA ARG A 142 1.18 21.27 -37.42
C ARG A 142 0.95 20.15 -36.43
N GLU A 143 1.64 19.05 -36.64
CA GLU A 143 1.43 17.79 -35.94
C GLU A 143 2.63 17.52 -35.01
N PRO A 144 2.44 17.37 -33.69
CA PRO A 144 3.55 17.14 -32.75
C PRO A 144 3.99 15.66 -32.80
N VAL A 145 4.61 15.25 -33.90
CA VAL A 145 5.09 13.87 -34.11
C VAL A 145 6.22 13.47 -33.17
N GLY A 146 7.01 14.45 -32.70
CA GLY A 146 8.23 14.21 -31.91
C GLY A 146 9.42 13.74 -32.75
N THR A 147 10.63 14.02 -32.26
CA THR A 147 11.88 13.56 -32.90
C THR A 147 12.96 13.32 -31.84
N CYS A 148 13.87 12.40 -32.11
CA CYS A 148 15.05 12.13 -31.29
C CYS A 148 16.31 12.26 -32.14
N PHE A 149 17.44 12.53 -31.49
CA PHE A 149 18.76 12.53 -32.10
C PHE A 149 19.65 11.55 -31.36
N LEU A 150 20.22 10.61 -32.11
CA LEU A 150 21.21 9.66 -31.60
C LEU A 150 22.60 10.16 -31.98
N LYS A 151 23.48 10.27 -30.98
CA LYS A 151 24.84 10.80 -31.12
C LYS A 151 25.88 9.77 -30.70
N LYS A 152 26.94 9.64 -31.50
CA LYS A 152 28.11 8.80 -31.23
C LYS A 152 29.38 9.56 -31.62
N GLY A 153 30.08 10.06 -30.61
CA GLY A 153 31.22 10.98 -30.81
C GLY A 153 30.85 12.20 -31.67
N GLY A 154 31.46 12.30 -32.86
CA GLY A 154 31.17 13.37 -33.83
C GLY A 154 29.90 13.16 -34.66
N THR A 155 29.44 11.92 -34.81
CA THR A 155 28.29 11.56 -35.65
C THR A 155 26.97 11.83 -34.92
N VAL A 156 25.97 12.34 -35.65
CA VAL A 156 24.59 12.55 -35.17
C VAL A 156 23.63 12.13 -36.27
N VAL A 157 22.60 11.36 -35.92
CA VAL A 157 21.51 10.94 -36.81
C VAL A 157 20.15 11.29 -36.19
N GLU A 158 19.18 11.64 -37.03
CA GLU A 158 17.79 11.91 -36.61
C GLU A 158 16.99 10.60 -36.61
N TYR A 159 16.24 10.35 -35.53
CA TYR A 159 15.33 9.23 -35.35
C TYR A 159 13.94 9.77 -34.99
N SER A 160 13.04 9.82 -35.97
CA SER A 160 11.66 10.31 -35.82
C SER A 160 10.69 9.26 -36.38
N PRO A 161 10.45 8.16 -35.65
CA PRO A 161 9.69 7.01 -36.18
C PRO A 161 8.21 7.31 -36.40
N CYS A 162 7.64 8.30 -35.69
CA CYS A 162 6.26 8.74 -35.86
C CYS A 162 6.06 9.76 -36.99
N ARG A 163 7.13 10.32 -37.59
CA ARG A 163 7.03 11.14 -38.80
C ARG A 163 6.86 10.21 -40.01
N SER A 164 5.64 9.71 -40.19
CA SER A 164 5.27 8.72 -41.20
C SER A 164 4.16 9.22 -42.13
N ASN A 165 3.73 8.38 -43.08
CA ASN A 165 2.56 8.67 -43.93
C ASN A 165 1.22 8.59 -43.17
N SER A 166 1.21 8.09 -41.92
CA SER A 166 0.03 8.01 -41.06
C SER A 166 -0.19 9.33 -40.31
N VAL A 167 -0.36 10.41 -41.06
CA VAL A 167 -0.73 11.74 -40.54
C VAL A 167 -2.15 11.75 -39.98
N SER A 168 -2.52 12.80 -39.24
CA SER A 168 -3.73 13.00 -38.42
C SER A 168 -3.72 12.32 -37.03
N PRO A 169 -4.66 12.69 -36.13
CA PRO A 169 -4.86 12.01 -34.84
C PRO A 169 -5.21 10.53 -34.94
N GLU A 170 -5.78 10.07 -36.07
CA GLU A 170 -6.09 8.64 -36.30
C GLU A 170 -4.83 7.79 -36.46
N GLY A 171 -3.70 8.42 -36.80
CA GLY A 171 -2.40 7.79 -36.98
C GLY A 171 -1.39 8.22 -35.92
N GLN A 172 -0.26 8.76 -36.38
CA GLN A 172 0.90 9.11 -35.57
C GLN A 172 1.20 10.61 -35.56
N GLY A 173 0.35 11.46 -36.17
CA GLY A 173 0.57 12.91 -36.23
C GLY A 173 0.79 13.55 -34.84
N PHE A 174 0.05 13.08 -33.83
CA PHE A 174 0.13 13.58 -32.45
C PHE A 174 1.02 12.72 -31.54
N CYS A 175 1.80 11.79 -32.09
CA CYS A 175 2.56 10.78 -31.35
C CYS A 175 3.41 11.31 -30.20
N GLN A 176 4.09 12.46 -30.37
CA GLN A 176 5.06 12.99 -29.42
C GLN A 176 6.19 12.00 -29.10
N ALA A 177 6.75 11.35 -30.12
CA ALA A 177 7.80 10.33 -29.98
C ALA A 177 8.99 10.84 -29.17
N GLY A 178 9.45 10.02 -28.23
CA GLY A 178 10.54 10.37 -27.32
C GLY A 178 10.08 11.18 -26.12
N PHE A 179 8.79 11.14 -25.76
CA PHE A 179 8.29 11.62 -24.46
C PHE A 179 8.89 10.82 -23.30
N SER A 180 9.07 9.52 -23.53
CA SER A 180 9.94 8.65 -22.74
C SER A 180 10.79 7.80 -23.70
N ALA A 181 11.95 7.34 -23.25
CA ALA A 181 12.85 6.51 -24.04
C ALA A 181 13.81 5.72 -23.14
N ASP A 182 14.28 4.57 -23.62
CA ASP A 182 15.31 3.78 -22.94
C ASP A 182 16.17 2.95 -23.91
N PHE A 183 17.33 2.49 -23.44
CA PHE A 183 18.23 1.61 -24.18
C PHE A 183 18.06 0.15 -23.75
N VAL A 184 17.63 -0.70 -24.69
CA VAL A 184 17.48 -2.15 -24.54
C VAL A 184 18.86 -2.83 -24.68
N LYS A 185 19.06 -4.04 -24.13
CA LYS A 185 20.13 -4.96 -24.56
C LYS A 185 20.10 -5.20 -26.09
N ASP A 186 21.19 -5.72 -26.62
CA ASP A 186 21.42 -6.00 -28.04
C ASP A 186 21.37 -4.75 -28.96
N ASP A 187 21.87 -3.60 -28.49
CA ASP A 187 21.97 -2.33 -29.25
C ASP A 187 20.64 -1.87 -29.88
N ARG A 188 19.54 -1.90 -29.10
CA ARG A 188 18.23 -1.32 -29.50
C ARG A 188 17.84 -0.13 -28.62
N VAL A 189 16.97 0.71 -29.18
CA VAL A 189 16.34 1.84 -28.49
C VAL A 189 14.83 1.65 -28.53
N VAL A 190 14.15 1.87 -27.40
CA VAL A 190 12.69 1.99 -27.32
C VAL A 190 12.30 3.45 -27.04
N VAL A 191 11.26 3.94 -27.72
CA VAL A 191 10.65 5.25 -27.48
C VAL A 191 9.15 5.13 -27.24
N GLY A 192 8.65 5.91 -26.28
CA GLY A 192 7.24 6.11 -26.01
C GLY A 192 6.69 7.32 -26.76
N GLY A 193 5.49 7.15 -27.33
CA GLY A 193 4.73 8.16 -28.04
C GLY A 193 3.28 8.19 -27.56
N PRO A 194 2.97 8.91 -26.46
CA PRO A 194 1.66 8.83 -25.79
C PRO A 194 0.47 9.41 -26.57
N GLY A 195 0.70 10.11 -27.70
CA GLY A 195 -0.37 10.72 -28.49
C GLY A 195 -0.77 9.99 -29.78
N SER A 196 -0.15 8.85 -30.11
CA SER A 196 -0.56 8.05 -31.28
C SER A 196 -1.97 7.49 -31.11
N PHE A 197 -2.70 7.37 -32.22
CA PHE A 197 -4.03 6.75 -32.34
C PHE A 197 -5.03 7.33 -31.32
N TYR A 198 -5.47 8.58 -31.50
CA TYR A 198 -6.35 9.30 -30.55
C TYR A 198 -5.87 9.21 -29.08
N TRP A 199 -4.56 9.41 -28.87
CA TRP A 199 -3.94 9.34 -27.55
C TRP A 199 -4.08 7.99 -26.82
N GLN A 200 -4.36 6.89 -27.53
CA GLN A 200 -4.10 5.53 -27.04
C GLN A 200 -2.63 5.40 -26.59
N GLY A 201 -1.73 5.93 -27.42
CA GLY A 201 -0.28 5.90 -27.24
C GLY A 201 0.40 4.70 -27.88
N GLN A 202 1.73 4.76 -28.00
CA GLN A 202 2.52 3.79 -28.75
C GLN A 202 3.91 3.55 -28.13
N LEU A 203 4.41 2.31 -28.22
CA LEU A 203 5.83 1.99 -28.11
C LEU A 203 6.39 1.66 -29.49
N ILE A 204 7.61 2.13 -29.75
CA ILE A 204 8.37 1.84 -30.97
C ILE A 204 9.80 1.47 -30.56
N SER A 205 10.30 0.32 -31.03
CA SER A 205 11.65 -0.18 -30.75
C SER A 205 12.38 -0.53 -32.05
N ASP A 206 13.59 0.01 -32.23
CA ASP A 206 14.42 -0.10 -33.44
C ASP A 206 15.88 -0.42 -33.10
N ASP A 207 16.58 -1.08 -34.03
CA ASP A 207 18.01 -1.40 -33.90
C ASP A 207 18.86 -0.14 -34.13
N ILE A 208 19.81 0.17 -33.24
CA ILE A 208 20.73 1.33 -33.37
C ILE A 208 21.48 1.28 -34.71
N SER A 209 21.94 0.09 -35.11
CA SER A 209 22.62 -0.11 -36.39
C SER A 209 21.73 0.16 -37.60
N GLU A 210 20.41 -0.06 -37.50
CA GLU A 210 19.45 0.27 -38.56
C GLU A 210 19.16 1.79 -38.58
N ILE A 211 19.06 2.43 -37.41
CA ILE A 211 18.95 3.89 -37.28
C ILE A 211 20.17 4.60 -37.90
N GLU A 212 21.39 4.16 -37.58
CA GLU A 212 22.62 4.75 -38.14
C GLU A 212 22.77 4.51 -39.65
N SER A 213 22.47 3.29 -40.13
CA SER A 213 22.72 2.92 -41.53
C SER A 213 21.65 3.37 -42.53
N ARG A 214 20.40 3.53 -42.09
CA ARG A 214 19.30 4.00 -42.96
C ARG A 214 19.09 5.50 -42.93
N PHE A 215 19.72 6.23 -42.01
CA PHE A 215 19.56 7.68 -41.91
C PHE A 215 19.96 8.36 -43.23
N ASN A 216 18.95 8.79 -43.98
CA ASN A 216 19.08 9.76 -45.06
C ASN A 216 18.53 11.10 -44.58
N LYS A 217 18.98 12.21 -45.18
CA LYS A 217 18.49 13.56 -44.85
C LYS A 217 17.08 13.84 -45.40
N ASP A 218 16.44 12.84 -45.99
CA ASP A 218 15.05 12.84 -46.41
C ASP A 218 14.11 13.04 -45.22
N PHE A 219 12.86 13.41 -45.50
CA PHE A 219 11.85 13.61 -44.46
C PHE A 219 11.31 12.30 -43.86
N TYR A 220 11.46 11.16 -44.53
CA TYR A 220 10.92 9.86 -44.08
C TYR A 220 11.99 8.78 -44.16
N THR A 221 12.18 8.04 -43.07
CA THR A 221 13.12 6.90 -43.00
C THR A 221 12.36 5.64 -42.57
N PRO A 222 12.16 4.64 -43.47
CA PRO A 222 11.55 3.37 -43.10
C PRO A 222 12.58 2.40 -42.51
N TYR A 223 12.29 1.89 -41.32
CA TYR A 223 13.05 0.83 -40.64
C TYR A 223 12.40 -0.54 -40.92
N SER A 224 13.18 -1.62 -41.00
CA SER A 224 12.69 -2.94 -41.42
C SER A 224 12.50 -3.92 -40.27
N ASN A 225 13.23 -3.75 -39.16
CA ASN A 225 13.13 -4.59 -37.96
C ASN A 225 12.30 -3.94 -36.83
N GLN A 226 11.55 -2.88 -37.16
CA GLN A 226 10.80 -2.09 -36.19
C GLN A 226 9.74 -2.93 -35.47
N LEU A 227 9.77 -2.90 -34.14
CA LEU A 227 8.73 -3.44 -33.28
C LEU A 227 7.83 -2.29 -32.81
N THR A 228 6.51 -2.40 -33.06
CA THR A 228 5.54 -1.36 -32.68
C THR A 228 4.33 -1.97 -31.98
N THR A 229 3.77 -1.24 -31.01
CA THR A 229 2.36 -1.44 -30.65
C THR A 229 1.46 -0.86 -31.74
N LYS A 230 0.26 -1.43 -31.91
CA LYS A 230 -0.71 -1.09 -32.96
C LYS A 230 -1.94 -0.42 -32.36
N SER A 231 -2.68 0.31 -33.20
CA SER A 231 -3.98 0.89 -32.86
C SER A 231 -4.96 -0.17 -32.33
N ALA A 232 -5.64 0.15 -31.24
CA ALA A 232 -6.71 -0.64 -30.62
C ALA A 232 -8.09 0.01 -30.90
N SER A 233 -9.14 -0.53 -30.28
CA SER A 233 -10.48 0.06 -30.33
C SER A 233 -10.59 1.34 -29.51
N ALA A 234 -11.54 2.21 -29.87
CA ALA A 234 -11.74 3.54 -29.27
C ALA A 234 -12.00 3.56 -27.74
N GLN A 235 -12.20 2.40 -27.10
CA GLN A 235 -12.25 2.31 -25.64
C GLN A 235 -10.89 2.54 -24.95
N TYR A 236 -9.80 2.47 -25.70
CA TYR A 236 -8.43 2.71 -25.25
C TYR A 236 -7.92 4.12 -25.59
N ASP A 237 -8.71 4.95 -26.27
CA ASP A 237 -8.35 6.35 -26.55
C ASP A 237 -8.07 7.12 -25.24
N ASP A 238 -7.30 8.20 -25.32
CA ASP A 238 -6.92 9.02 -24.15
C ASP A 238 -6.10 8.29 -23.05
N SER A 239 -5.55 7.09 -23.30
CA SER A 239 -4.85 6.27 -22.29
C SER A 239 -3.39 6.64 -22.01
N TYR A 240 -2.69 7.25 -22.97
CA TYR A 240 -1.27 7.66 -22.92
C TYR A 240 -0.25 6.51 -22.74
N LEU A 241 -0.34 5.44 -23.52
CA LEU A 241 0.69 4.39 -23.55
C LEU A 241 2.03 4.93 -24.06
N GLY A 242 3.13 4.64 -23.36
CA GLY A 242 4.43 5.27 -23.62
C GLY A 242 4.66 6.57 -22.83
N TYR A 243 3.82 6.91 -21.85
CA TYR A 243 4.05 8.05 -20.95
C TYR A 243 5.34 7.86 -20.12
N SER A 244 5.57 6.64 -19.62
CA SER A 244 6.83 6.22 -19.02
C SER A 244 7.26 4.88 -19.60
N VAL A 245 8.57 4.66 -19.70
CA VAL A 245 9.18 3.45 -20.24
C VAL A 245 10.41 3.07 -19.40
N THR A 246 10.56 1.77 -19.17
CA THR A 246 11.79 1.13 -18.68
C THR A 246 11.92 -0.25 -19.33
N VAL A 247 13.07 -0.90 -19.18
CA VAL A 247 13.36 -2.22 -19.75
C VAL A 247 13.86 -3.18 -18.66
N GLY A 248 13.61 -4.49 -18.83
CA GLY A 248 14.10 -5.51 -17.92
C GLY A 248 13.67 -6.91 -18.36
N ASP A 249 14.45 -7.94 -18.06
CA ASP A 249 14.13 -9.32 -18.40
C ASP A 249 13.22 -9.94 -17.32
N PHE A 250 11.94 -10.17 -17.64
CA PHE A 250 10.97 -10.74 -16.71
C PHE A 250 10.70 -12.22 -16.96
N ASN A 251 11.41 -12.82 -17.92
CA ASN A 251 11.14 -14.17 -18.41
C ASN A 251 12.39 -15.09 -18.42
N ASP A 252 13.56 -14.54 -18.11
CA ASP A 252 14.88 -15.19 -18.08
C ASP A 252 15.29 -15.79 -19.44
N ASP A 253 14.91 -15.13 -20.54
CA ASP A 253 15.28 -15.51 -21.91
C ASP A 253 16.55 -14.83 -22.44
N GLY A 254 17.12 -13.91 -21.64
CA GLY A 254 18.33 -13.15 -21.90
C GLY A 254 18.11 -11.79 -22.55
N LYS A 255 16.87 -11.47 -22.94
CA LYS A 255 16.48 -10.22 -23.59
C LYS A 255 15.63 -9.37 -22.66
N ASP A 256 15.83 -8.06 -22.71
CA ASP A 256 14.96 -7.17 -21.95
C ASP A 256 13.57 -7.09 -22.60
N ASP A 257 12.53 -7.25 -21.79
CA ASP A 257 11.15 -6.93 -22.11
C ASP A 257 10.90 -5.42 -21.98
N TYR A 258 9.83 -4.93 -22.62
CA TYR A 258 9.45 -3.50 -22.58
C TYR A 258 8.35 -3.26 -21.55
N ILE A 259 8.56 -2.29 -20.66
CA ILE A 259 7.61 -1.96 -19.60
C ILE A 259 7.15 -0.53 -19.82
N THR A 260 5.84 -0.30 -19.85
CA THR A 260 5.30 1.04 -20.06
C THR A 260 4.13 1.39 -19.16
N GLY A 261 4.16 2.62 -18.64
CA GLY A 261 3.05 3.23 -17.94
C GLY A 261 2.01 3.83 -18.88
N VAL A 262 0.74 3.61 -18.54
CA VAL A 262 -0.46 4.02 -19.27
C VAL A 262 -1.41 4.73 -18.27
N PRO A 263 -1.03 5.93 -17.79
CA PRO A 263 -1.60 6.51 -16.57
C PRO A 263 -3.05 6.96 -16.66
N ARG A 264 -3.62 7.07 -17.86
CA ARG A 264 -5.04 7.39 -18.08
C ARG A 264 -5.88 6.19 -18.53
N GLY A 265 -5.25 5.04 -18.78
CA GLY A 265 -5.93 3.81 -19.15
C GLY A 265 -6.92 3.30 -18.08
N GLU A 266 -7.81 2.38 -18.48
CA GLU A 266 -8.86 1.81 -17.62
C GLU A 266 -9.65 2.89 -16.85
N LYS A 267 -10.24 3.83 -17.59
CA LYS A 267 -11.05 4.95 -17.05
C LYS A 267 -10.25 5.82 -16.06
N ALA A 268 -8.98 6.08 -16.35
CA ALA A 268 -8.04 6.79 -15.49
C ALA A 268 -7.75 6.13 -14.13
N LEU A 269 -7.99 4.82 -13.96
CA LEU A 269 -7.30 4.04 -12.91
C LEU A 269 -5.79 4.02 -13.16
N GLY A 270 -5.39 4.06 -14.43
CA GLY A 270 -4.02 3.88 -14.89
C GLY A 270 -3.63 2.39 -14.87
N TYR A 271 -2.75 1.98 -15.79
CA TYR A 271 -2.15 0.66 -15.76
C TYR A 271 -0.69 0.69 -16.23
N VAL A 272 0.04 -0.38 -15.95
CA VAL A 272 1.37 -0.68 -16.52
C VAL A 272 1.28 -1.97 -17.30
N ASN A 273 1.85 -2.01 -18.50
CA ASN A 273 1.88 -3.17 -19.39
C ASN A 273 3.33 -3.63 -19.61
N ILE A 274 3.57 -4.93 -19.54
CA ILE A 274 4.84 -5.57 -19.94
C ILE A 274 4.63 -6.25 -21.29
N PHE A 275 5.41 -5.83 -22.30
CA PHE A 275 5.45 -6.41 -23.64
C PHE A 275 6.72 -7.24 -23.84
N ASN A 276 6.59 -8.41 -24.46
CA ASN A 276 7.73 -9.30 -24.70
C ASN A 276 8.78 -8.65 -25.63
N GLY A 277 10.05 -8.72 -25.23
CA GLY A 277 11.19 -8.11 -25.93
C GLY A 277 11.37 -8.52 -27.39
N ARG A 278 10.88 -9.71 -27.77
CA ARG A 278 11.08 -10.32 -29.09
C ARG A 278 10.05 -9.89 -30.13
N ASN A 279 8.80 -9.66 -29.73
CA ASN A 279 7.67 -9.50 -30.66
C ASN A 279 6.69 -8.37 -30.31
N MET A 280 6.89 -7.65 -29.19
CA MET A 280 5.98 -6.59 -28.70
C MET A 280 4.55 -7.11 -28.41
N GLU A 281 4.42 -8.37 -27.98
CA GLU A 281 3.16 -8.96 -27.51
C GLU A 281 2.94 -8.64 -26.02
N SER A 282 1.72 -8.24 -25.63
CA SER A 282 1.40 -7.89 -24.25
C SER A 282 1.29 -9.15 -23.38
N MET A 283 2.08 -9.21 -22.30
CA MET A 283 2.19 -10.37 -21.43
C MET A 283 1.42 -10.19 -20.12
N VAL A 284 1.58 -9.04 -19.46
CA VAL A 284 0.98 -8.74 -18.15
C VAL A 284 0.56 -7.29 -18.04
N ASN A 285 -0.62 -7.06 -17.45
CA ASN A 285 -1.13 -5.75 -17.08
C ASN A 285 -1.30 -5.63 -15.56
N PHE A 286 -0.85 -4.52 -14.99
CA PHE A 286 -1.09 -4.12 -13.61
C PHE A 286 -2.01 -2.90 -13.58
N THR A 287 -3.20 -3.00 -13.01
CA THR A 287 -4.15 -1.86 -12.94
C THR A 287 -4.06 -1.15 -11.58
N GLY A 288 -4.09 0.18 -11.59
CA GLY A 288 -4.15 1.01 -10.39
C GLY A 288 -5.46 0.83 -9.61
N LEU A 289 -5.42 1.07 -8.30
CA LEU A 289 -6.55 0.86 -7.40
C LEU A 289 -7.43 2.11 -7.18
N GLN A 290 -7.02 3.27 -7.70
CA GLN A 290 -7.69 4.55 -7.46
C GLN A 290 -7.65 5.42 -8.73
N MET A 291 -8.82 5.90 -9.16
CA MET A 291 -8.93 6.77 -10.34
C MET A 291 -8.21 8.10 -10.11
N ALA A 292 -7.64 8.66 -11.17
CA ALA A 292 -6.85 9.89 -11.18
C ALA A 292 -5.56 9.89 -10.32
N ALA A 293 -5.20 8.77 -9.68
CA ALA A 293 -3.92 8.63 -8.97
C ALA A 293 -2.68 8.62 -9.90
N TYR A 294 -2.91 8.54 -11.21
CA TYR A 294 -1.89 8.57 -12.27
C TYR A 294 -0.90 7.39 -12.17
N PHE A 295 -1.42 6.20 -11.86
CA PHE A 295 -0.65 4.95 -11.74
C PHE A 295 0.03 4.61 -13.07
N GLY A 296 1.36 4.51 -13.06
CA GLY A 296 2.16 4.44 -14.29
C GLY A 296 2.78 5.78 -14.72
N HIS A 297 2.78 6.80 -13.84
CA HIS A 297 3.52 8.05 -14.09
C HIS A 297 5.02 7.80 -14.29
N ALA A 298 5.58 6.94 -13.45
CA ALA A 298 6.98 6.51 -13.48
C ALA A 298 7.03 5.00 -13.28
N VAL A 299 7.96 4.35 -13.98
CA VAL A 299 8.26 2.92 -13.85
C VAL A 299 9.77 2.75 -13.73
N ALA A 300 10.20 1.77 -12.93
CA ALA A 300 11.60 1.36 -12.83
C ALA A 300 11.68 -0.16 -12.63
N ALA A 301 12.74 -0.78 -13.14
CA ALA A 301 12.99 -2.21 -13.03
C ALA A 301 14.36 -2.47 -12.38
N THR A 302 14.41 -3.29 -11.34
CA THR A 302 15.65 -3.71 -10.66
C THR A 302 15.40 -4.93 -9.79
N ASP A 303 16.41 -5.78 -9.59
CA ASP A 303 16.36 -6.92 -8.66
C ASP A 303 16.67 -6.41 -7.24
N ILE A 304 15.64 -6.06 -6.45
CA ILE A 304 15.80 -5.40 -5.14
C ILE A 304 16.04 -6.41 -4.01
N ASN A 305 15.77 -7.69 -4.24
CA ASN A 305 15.91 -8.78 -3.27
C ASN A 305 17.10 -9.72 -3.56
N ASN A 306 17.83 -9.48 -4.65
CA ASN A 306 18.97 -10.24 -5.17
C ASN A 306 18.67 -11.74 -5.31
N ASP A 307 17.51 -12.07 -5.89
CA ASP A 307 17.13 -13.45 -6.22
C ASP A 307 17.35 -13.85 -7.69
N GLY A 308 17.79 -12.90 -8.52
CA GLY A 308 18.04 -13.05 -9.95
C GLY A 308 16.86 -12.67 -10.84
N MET A 309 15.69 -12.36 -10.27
CA MET A 309 14.51 -11.90 -11.01
C MET A 309 14.40 -10.38 -10.98
N VAL A 310 13.92 -9.77 -12.06
CA VAL A 310 13.67 -8.32 -12.08
C VAL A 310 12.36 -8.01 -11.34
N ASP A 311 12.40 -7.07 -10.41
CA ASP A 311 11.22 -6.50 -9.75
C ASP A 311 10.74 -5.23 -10.44
N LEU A 312 9.43 -4.98 -10.37
CA LEU A 312 8.80 -3.81 -10.98
C LEU A 312 8.33 -2.79 -9.93
N PHE A 313 8.77 -1.54 -10.10
CA PHE A 313 8.33 -0.39 -9.32
C PHE A 313 7.41 0.50 -10.17
N VAL A 314 6.25 0.89 -9.62
CA VAL A 314 5.26 1.73 -10.30
C VAL A 314 4.83 2.91 -9.44
N GLY A 315 5.00 4.12 -9.96
CA GLY A 315 4.59 5.37 -9.32
C GLY A 315 3.13 5.76 -9.61
N ALA A 316 2.40 6.13 -8.56
CA ALA A 316 1.08 6.77 -8.58
C ALA A 316 1.14 8.07 -7.76
N PRO A 317 1.77 9.15 -8.29
CA PRO A 317 2.09 10.34 -7.51
C PRO A 317 0.89 11.13 -6.99
N LEU A 318 -0.30 10.96 -7.59
CA LEU A 318 -1.52 11.64 -7.16
C LEU A 318 -2.41 10.75 -6.27
N PHE A 319 -1.90 9.60 -5.80
CA PHE A 319 -2.63 8.71 -4.91
C PHE A 319 -3.04 9.41 -3.61
N MET A 320 -4.32 9.29 -3.26
CA MET A 320 -4.88 9.79 -2.01
C MET A 320 -5.04 8.67 -0.98
N ASP A 321 -4.35 8.79 0.15
CA ASP A 321 -4.56 7.93 1.31
C ASP A 321 -5.64 8.50 2.24
N ARG A 322 -6.21 7.66 3.12
CA ARG A 322 -7.13 8.10 4.18
C ARG A 322 -6.33 8.45 5.44
N GLY A 323 -6.23 9.73 5.74
CA GLY A 323 -5.59 10.22 6.96
C GLY A 323 -6.29 9.74 8.24
N SER A 324 -5.68 10.00 9.39
CA SER A 324 -6.23 9.65 10.72
C SER A 324 -7.57 10.33 11.05
N ASP A 325 -7.96 11.37 10.31
CA ASP A 325 -9.28 12.01 10.33
C ASP A 325 -10.31 11.36 9.39
N GLY A 326 -9.92 10.31 8.67
CA GLY A 326 -10.72 9.60 7.67
C GLY A 326 -10.85 10.32 6.33
N LYS A 327 -10.20 11.48 6.13
CA LYS A 327 -10.27 12.24 4.88
C LYS A 327 -9.21 11.76 3.88
N LEU A 328 -9.55 11.86 2.60
CA LEU A 328 -8.59 11.68 1.50
C LEU A 328 -7.55 12.81 1.50
N ARG A 329 -6.28 12.43 1.33
CA ARG A 329 -5.13 13.35 1.26
C ARG A 329 -4.20 12.84 0.16
N GLU A 330 -3.96 13.64 -0.89
CA GLU A 330 -2.99 13.32 -1.95
C GLU A 330 -1.60 13.25 -1.32
N VAL A 331 -1.00 12.06 -1.27
CA VAL A 331 0.35 11.83 -0.72
C VAL A 331 1.29 11.16 -1.71
N GLY A 332 0.73 10.47 -2.71
CA GLY A 332 1.47 9.64 -3.65
C GLY A 332 1.78 8.24 -3.08
N GLN A 333 1.92 7.27 -3.97
CA GLN A 333 2.23 5.88 -3.60
C GLN A 333 3.08 5.22 -4.68
N VAL A 334 4.03 4.40 -4.26
CA VAL A 334 4.78 3.48 -5.13
C VAL A 334 4.37 2.05 -4.81
N TYR A 335 4.12 1.28 -5.85
CA TYR A 335 3.78 -0.14 -5.80
C TYR A 335 5.02 -0.93 -6.24
N VAL A 336 5.38 -1.97 -5.49
CA VAL A 336 6.54 -2.82 -5.76
C VAL A 336 6.07 -4.26 -5.95
N TYR A 337 6.26 -4.79 -7.15
CA TYR A 337 5.88 -6.15 -7.52
C TYR A 337 7.16 -6.99 -7.63
N LEU A 338 7.42 -7.82 -6.61
CA LEU A 338 8.59 -8.69 -6.64
C LEU A 338 8.40 -9.81 -7.67
N GLY A 339 9.43 -10.08 -8.47
CA GLY A 339 9.44 -11.09 -9.52
C GLY A 339 9.36 -12.52 -8.98
N LYS A 340 8.94 -13.44 -9.85
CA LYS A 340 9.02 -14.91 -9.67
C LYS A 340 9.53 -15.63 -10.93
N GLY A 341 9.97 -14.86 -11.93
CA GLY A 341 10.23 -15.33 -13.28
C GLY A 341 8.95 -15.62 -14.10
N GLY A 342 9.11 -15.72 -15.41
CA GLY A 342 8.04 -16.07 -16.35
C GLY A 342 6.83 -15.12 -16.31
N PHE A 343 7.08 -13.81 -16.11
CA PHE A 343 6.07 -12.78 -15.91
C PHE A 343 5.13 -13.00 -14.69
N SER A 344 5.53 -13.81 -13.72
CA SER A 344 4.79 -14.02 -12.47
C SER A 344 5.35 -13.15 -11.34
N PHE A 345 4.48 -12.70 -10.43
CA PHE A 345 4.82 -11.72 -9.40
C PHE A 345 4.24 -12.06 -8.02
N HIS A 346 4.84 -11.50 -6.97
CA HIS A 346 4.28 -11.45 -5.61
C HIS A 346 3.17 -10.40 -5.49
N THR A 347 2.43 -10.45 -4.38
CA THR A 347 1.47 -9.40 -4.01
C THR A 347 2.21 -8.08 -3.77
N ALA A 348 1.71 -6.98 -4.36
CA ALA A 348 2.39 -5.69 -4.31
C ALA A 348 2.65 -5.19 -2.88
N ILE A 349 3.92 -4.88 -2.60
CA ILE A 349 4.32 -4.06 -1.46
C ILE A 349 3.97 -2.60 -1.80
N LYS A 350 3.53 -1.82 -0.81
CA LYS A 350 3.09 -0.42 -1.00
C LYS A 350 3.95 0.51 -0.15
N LEU A 351 4.60 1.46 -0.80
CA LEU A 351 5.33 2.56 -0.17
C LEU A 351 4.46 3.82 -0.34
N THR A 352 3.91 4.36 0.75
CA THR A 352 3.02 5.52 0.72
C THR A 352 3.77 6.77 1.18
N GLY A 353 3.59 7.89 0.48
CA GLY A 353 4.14 9.18 0.90
C GLY A 353 3.57 9.66 2.24
N SER A 354 4.35 10.42 2.99
CA SER A 354 3.97 11.00 4.29
C SER A 354 3.37 12.40 4.20
N GLU A 355 3.68 13.14 3.13
CA GLU A 355 3.37 14.57 2.99
C GLU A 355 2.33 14.85 1.91
N VAL A 356 1.42 15.80 2.21
CA VAL A 356 0.29 16.11 1.32
C VAL A 356 0.75 16.99 0.16
N TYR A 357 0.32 16.67 -1.05
CA TYR A 357 0.71 17.31 -2.33
C TYR A 357 2.20 17.22 -2.68
N ALA A 358 2.99 16.44 -1.93
CA ALA A 358 4.42 16.25 -2.20
C ALA A 358 4.70 15.41 -3.45
N ARG A 359 3.70 14.61 -3.90
CA ARG A 359 3.73 13.71 -5.06
C ARG A 359 4.80 12.63 -5.01
N PHE A 360 4.81 11.86 -3.92
CA PHE A 360 5.69 10.70 -3.75
C PHE A 360 5.49 9.67 -4.87
N GLY A 361 6.57 9.27 -5.53
CA GLY A 361 6.53 8.40 -6.71
C GLY A 361 6.44 9.15 -8.04
N SER A 362 6.74 10.45 -8.08
CA SER A 362 6.84 11.20 -9.35
C SER A 362 8.01 10.72 -10.22
N ALA A 363 9.12 10.34 -9.59
CA ALA A 363 10.27 9.70 -10.22
C ALA A 363 10.79 8.58 -9.32
N ILE A 364 11.31 7.53 -9.95
CA ILE A 364 11.87 6.34 -9.31
C ILE A 364 13.17 6.02 -10.05
N SER A 365 14.27 5.82 -9.33
CA SER A 365 15.56 5.42 -9.92
C SER A 365 16.13 4.24 -9.16
N ALA A 366 16.49 3.18 -9.87
CA ALA A 366 17.40 2.18 -9.33
C ALA A 366 18.74 2.85 -8.99
N LEU A 367 19.36 2.42 -7.89
CA LEU A 367 20.65 2.92 -7.43
C LEU A 367 21.77 1.87 -7.59
N GLY A 368 21.41 0.62 -7.88
CA GLY A 368 22.31 -0.52 -7.62
C GLY A 368 22.47 -0.72 -6.11
N ASP A 369 23.41 -1.58 -5.72
CA ASP A 369 23.82 -1.77 -4.32
C ASP A 369 24.58 -0.53 -3.82
N LEU A 370 23.89 0.36 -3.10
CA LEU A 370 24.35 1.67 -2.67
C LEU A 370 25.30 1.57 -1.47
N ASP A 371 25.11 0.60 -0.57
CA ASP A 371 25.94 0.40 0.63
C ASP A 371 26.87 -0.83 0.59
N MET A 372 26.88 -1.58 -0.51
CA MET A 372 27.69 -2.78 -0.76
C MET A 372 27.38 -3.92 0.23
N ASP A 373 26.09 -4.09 0.55
CA ASP A 373 25.59 -5.12 1.48
C ASP A 373 25.07 -6.40 0.79
N GLY A 374 24.93 -6.35 -0.53
CA GLY A 374 24.49 -7.46 -1.37
C GLY A 374 23.05 -7.37 -1.88
N TYR A 375 22.34 -6.26 -1.68
CA TYR A 375 21.02 -6.00 -2.28
C TYR A 375 21.04 -4.70 -3.08
N ASN A 376 20.22 -4.56 -4.13
CA ASN A 376 20.09 -3.28 -4.84
C ASN A 376 19.12 -2.35 -4.11
N ASP A 377 19.32 -1.05 -4.25
CA ASP A 377 18.54 0.00 -3.59
C ASP A 377 17.80 0.89 -4.60
N VAL A 378 16.85 1.69 -4.09
CA VAL A 378 16.00 2.55 -4.92
C VAL A 378 15.82 3.96 -4.31
N ALA A 379 15.90 4.98 -5.16
CA ALA A 379 15.51 6.35 -4.84
C ALA A 379 14.09 6.63 -5.35
N ILE A 380 13.24 7.21 -4.50
CA ILE A 380 11.89 7.64 -4.83
C ILE A 380 11.73 9.13 -4.52
N ALA A 381 11.27 9.92 -5.48
CA ALA A 381 11.12 11.37 -5.32
C ALA A 381 9.70 11.79 -4.92
N ALA A 382 9.63 12.85 -4.11
CA ALA A 382 8.45 13.66 -3.86
C ALA A 382 8.81 15.16 -4.15
N PRO A 383 8.77 15.60 -5.43
CA PRO A 383 9.42 16.84 -5.87
C PRO A 383 8.85 18.15 -5.31
N TYR A 384 7.74 18.07 -4.58
CA TYR A 384 7.05 19.20 -3.96
C TYR A 384 6.88 19.04 -2.44
N GLY A 385 7.57 18.05 -1.84
CA GLY A 385 7.63 17.85 -0.40
C GLY A 385 8.67 18.72 0.30
N GLY A 386 8.80 18.52 1.60
CA GLY A 386 9.72 19.19 2.49
C GLY A 386 9.28 20.61 2.85
N PRO A 387 10.02 21.28 3.76
CA PRO A 387 9.83 22.70 4.04
C PRO A 387 9.85 23.54 2.75
N ASP A 388 8.95 24.51 2.67
CA ASP A 388 8.79 25.42 1.52
C ASP A 388 8.56 24.74 0.14
N HIS A 389 8.16 23.47 0.12
CA HIS A 389 7.94 22.68 -1.12
C HIS A 389 9.16 22.60 -2.04
N GLN A 390 10.38 22.57 -1.47
CA GLN A 390 11.63 22.54 -2.24
C GLN A 390 11.92 21.18 -2.89
N GLY A 391 11.27 20.11 -2.42
CA GLY A 391 11.34 18.74 -2.93
C GLY A 391 12.19 17.81 -2.05
N LEU A 392 11.81 16.52 -2.03
CA LEU A 392 12.46 15.46 -1.26
C LEU A 392 12.80 14.25 -2.15
N VAL A 393 13.88 13.55 -1.82
CA VAL A 393 14.22 12.22 -2.38
C VAL A 393 14.47 11.24 -1.24
N TYR A 394 13.77 10.12 -1.26
CA TYR A 394 13.80 9.06 -0.25
C TYR A 394 14.63 7.88 -0.77
N ILE A 395 15.60 7.42 0.01
CA ILE A 395 16.43 6.25 -0.28
C ILE A 395 15.87 5.06 0.50
N HIS A 396 15.44 4.01 -0.21
CA HIS A 396 14.95 2.76 0.36
C HIS A 396 15.94 1.64 0.05
N ASN A 397 16.41 0.96 1.09
CA ASN A 397 17.37 -0.13 0.92
C ASN A 397 16.69 -1.45 0.52
N GLY A 398 17.35 -2.25 -0.30
CA GLY A 398 16.92 -3.60 -0.67
C GLY A 398 17.17 -4.62 0.44
N ARG A 399 16.34 -5.66 0.52
CA ARG A 399 16.48 -6.79 1.46
C ARG A 399 15.96 -8.04 0.77
N SER A 400 16.30 -9.22 1.31
CA SER A 400 15.74 -10.51 0.86
C SER A 400 14.20 -10.66 0.96
N SER A 401 13.50 -9.65 1.48
CA SER A 401 12.03 -9.56 1.52
C SER A 401 11.45 -8.45 0.63
N GLY A 402 12.24 -7.86 -0.26
CA GLY A 402 11.92 -6.62 -0.97
C GLY A 402 12.47 -5.38 -0.25
N PRO A 403 12.09 -4.16 -0.66
CA PRO A 403 12.64 -2.92 -0.11
C PRO A 403 12.16 -2.66 1.33
N ASP A 404 13.04 -2.05 2.13
CA ASP A 404 12.69 -1.57 3.47
C ASP A 404 11.60 -0.47 3.39
N LEU A 405 10.53 -0.65 4.18
CA LEU A 405 9.36 0.24 4.18
C LEU A 405 9.68 1.66 4.68
N LEU A 406 10.75 1.80 5.46
CA LEU A 406 11.25 3.08 5.95
C LEU A 406 12.49 3.47 5.16
N ALA A 407 12.52 4.70 4.65
CA ALA A 407 13.70 5.24 4.00
C ALA A 407 14.88 5.34 5.00
N SER A 408 16.06 4.89 4.59
CA SER A 408 17.30 4.99 5.37
C SER A 408 17.86 6.41 5.37
N GLN A 409 17.69 7.12 4.25
CA GLN A 409 18.10 8.50 4.07
C GLN A 409 17.05 9.29 3.31
N VAL A 410 16.91 10.58 3.65
CA VAL A 410 16.11 11.55 2.89
C VAL A 410 17.03 12.69 2.49
N LEU A 411 17.00 13.05 1.21
CA LEU A 411 17.71 14.20 0.65
C LEU A 411 16.72 15.35 0.50
N GLU A 412 17.09 16.52 1.02
CA GLU A 412 16.27 17.73 0.99
C GLU A 412 16.75 18.69 -0.11
N GLY A 413 15.82 19.23 -0.88
CA GLY A 413 16.05 20.37 -1.76
C GLY A 413 16.50 21.60 -0.95
N LYS A 414 17.52 22.31 -1.44
CA LYS A 414 18.11 23.51 -0.81
C LYS A 414 18.07 24.76 -1.71
N TRP A 415 17.30 24.70 -2.79
CA TRP A 415 17.29 25.72 -3.85
C TRP A 415 15.91 26.34 -3.95
N ALA A 416 15.81 27.64 -3.69
CA ALA A 416 14.61 28.40 -4.01
C ALA A 416 14.51 28.65 -5.53
N SER A 417 13.28 28.79 -6.03
CA SER A 417 12.99 29.29 -7.38
C SER A 417 11.97 30.42 -7.31
N THR A 418 12.04 31.34 -8.27
CA THR A 418 11.27 32.59 -8.28
C THR A 418 9.95 32.52 -9.07
N SER A 419 9.76 31.50 -9.92
CA SER A 419 8.64 31.47 -10.89
C SER A 419 7.88 30.15 -10.96
N MET A 420 8.41 29.06 -10.42
CA MET A 420 7.82 27.73 -10.40
C MET A 420 8.45 26.93 -9.24
N PRO A 421 7.84 25.88 -8.67
CA PRO A 421 8.51 25.09 -7.64
C PRO A 421 9.86 24.53 -8.11
N PRO A 422 10.89 24.45 -7.25
CA PRO A 422 12.24 23.99 -7.62
C PRO A 422 12.25 22.59 -8.26
N SER A 423 11.32 21.74 -7.81
CA SER A 423 11.08 20.39 -8.34
C SER A 423 12.30 19.47 -8.19
N PHE A 424 13.00 19.56 -7.05
CA PHE A 424 14.12 18.68 -6.70
C PHE A 424 13.65 17.22 -6.66
N GLY A 425 14.25 16.36 -7.49
CA GLY A 425 13.84 14.96 -7.60
C GLY A 425 12.90 14.67 -8.77
N TYR A 426 12.49 15.66 -9.57
CA TYR A 426 11.61 15.41 -10.73
C TYR A 426 12.26 14.50 -11.79
N SER A 427 13.59 14.54 -11.90
CA SER A 427 14.38 13.53 -12.62
C SER A 427 15.55 13.06 -11.77
N MET A 428 15.90 11.78 -11.90
CA MET A 428 17.01 11.14 -11.19
C MET A 428 17.67 10.11 -12.10
N SER A 429 18.97 9.87 -11.89
CA SER A 429 19.69 8.71 -12.45
C SER A 429 20.72 8.24 -11.43
N GLY A 430 20.91 6.92 -11.31
CA GLY A 430 21.73 6.25 -10.29
C GLY A 430 22.61 5.15 -10.88
N ALA A 431 22.95 4.14 -10.07
CA ALA A 431 23.62 2.91 -10.49
C ALA A 431 24.99 3.09 -11.19
N THR A 432 25.63 4.25 -11.04
CA THR A 432 26.93 4.57 -11.67
C THR A 432 27.88 5.16 -10.64
N ASP A 433 29.01 4.50 -10.42
CA ASP A 433 30.15 5.00 -9.65
C ASP A 433 30.93 6.03 -10.50
N ILE A 434 30.85 7.32 -10.13
CA ILE A 434 31.44 8.44 -10.89
C ILE A 434 32.87 8.78 -10.45
N ASP A 435 33.25 8.42 -9.23
CA ASP A 435 34.55 8.73 -8.64
C ASP A 435 35.49 7.53 -8.46
N LEU A 436 35.01 6.34 -8.81
CA LEU A 436 35.67 5.04 -8.73
C LEU A 436 36.02 4.63 -7.29
N ASN A 437 35.22 5.06 -6.30
CA ASN A 437 35.37 4.67 -4.91
C ASN A 437 34.83 3.25 -4.60
N GLY A 438 34.05 2.67 -5.52
CA GLY A 438 33.47 1.34 -5.41
C GLY A 438 32.00 1.30 -4.97
N TYR A 439 31.31 2.44 -4.92
CA TYR A 439 29.89 2.61 -4.59
C TYR A 439 29.20 3.46 -5.68
N PRO A 440 27.92 3.20 -6.02
CA PRO A 440 27.20 3.96 -7.05
C PRO A 440 26.73 5.33 -6.51
N ASP A 441 26.71 6.33 -7.37
CA ASP A 441 26.30 7.70 -7.04
C ASP A 441 24.89 8.02 -7.57
N LEU A 442 24.34 9.16 -7.13
CA LEU A 442 23.01 9.64 -7.51
C LEU A 442 23.04 11.07 -8.05
N ILE A 443 22.49 11.28 -9.24
CA ILE A 443 22.20 12.62 -9.80
C ILE A 443 20.73 12.93 -9.59
N VAL A 444 20.44 14.14 -9.11
CA VAL A 444 19.09 14.68 -8.92
C VAL A 444 18.91 15.97 -9.73
N GLY A 445 17.88 16.01 -10.57
CA GLY A 445 17.46 17.18 -11.33
C GLY A 445 16.61 18.16 -10.50
N VAL A 446 16.79 19.46 -10.76
CA VAL A 446 16.14 20.59 -10.08
C VAL A 446 15.73 21.64 -11.11
N PHE A 447 14.94 21.22 -12.11
CA PHE A 447 14.70 22.00 -13.32
C PHE A 447 14.05 23.38 -13.05
N GLY A 448 13.24 23.49 -11.99
CA GLY A 448 12.62 24.76 -11.61
C GLY A 448 13.63 25.81 -11.14
N ALA A 449 14.83 25.41 -10.75
CA ALA A 449 15.94 26.29 -10.36
C ALA A 449 17.14 26.23 -11.35
N ASP A 450 16.95 25.61 -12.52
CA ASP A 450 17.96 25.39 -13.56
C ASP A 450 19.25 24.71 -13.04
N LYS A 451 19.10 23.64 -12.24
CA LYS A 451 20.23 22.90 -11.61
C LYS A 451 20.12 21.39 -11.72
N ALA A 452 21.28 20.74 -11.63
CA ALA A 452 21.42 19.31 -11.37
C ALA A 452 22.46 19.11 -10.26
N VAL A 453 22.26 18.09 -9.42
CA VAL A 453 23.02 17.89 -8.18
C VAL A 453 23.47 16.44 -8.10
N LEU A 454 24.79 16.23 -7.98
CA LEU A 454 25.41 14.93 -7.85
C LEU A 454 25.77 14.69 -6.38
N TYR A 455 25.13 13.69 -5.77
CA TYR A 455 25.41 13.16 -4.45
C TYR A 455 26.30 11.92 -4.60
N ARG A 456 27.44 11.91 -3.90
CA ARG A 456 28.37 10.77 -3.94
C ARG A 456 28.16 9.82 -2.78
N ALA A 457 28.23 8.52 -3.01
CA ALA A 457 28.14 7.51 -1.97
C ALA A 457 29.44 7.43 -1.15
N ARG A 458 29.31 7.40 0.17
CA ARG A 458 30.41 7.36 1.14
C ARG A 458 30.77 5.92 1.47
N PRO A 459 32.07 5.57 1.55
CA PRO A 459 32.49 4.23 1.93
C PRO A 459 31.92 3.78 3.27
N VAL A 460 31.20 2.65 3.26
CA VAL A 460 30.55 2.05 4.42
C VAL A 460 31.52 1.10 5.14
N ILE A 461 31.69 1.32 6.44
CA ILE A 461 32.57 0.54 7.30
C ILE A 461 31.71 -0.36 8.20
N SER A 462 31.70 -1.66 7.91
CA SER A 462 31.17 -2.67 8.82
C SER A 462 32.18 -2.98 9.91
N VAL A 463 31.75 -3.08 11.17
CA VAL A 463 32.62 -3.31 12.33
C VAL A 463 32.05 -4.42 13.20
N ASN A 464 32.70 -5.58 13.18
CA ASN A 464 32.39 -6.67 14.11
C ASN A 464 33.23 -6.49 15.38
N THR A 465 32.55 -6.40 16.53
CA THR A 465 33.17 -6.15 17.83
C THR A 465 32.87 -7.27 18.82
N THR A 466 33.90 -7.72 19.54
CA THR A 466 33.74 -8.68 20.64
C THR A 466 34.20 -8.05 21.95
N LEU A 467 33.51 -8.42 23.03
CA LEU A 467 33.82 -8.05 24.40
C LEU A 467 33.67 -9.33 25.24
N ASP A 468 34.73 -9.70 25.94
CA ASP A 468 34.82 -10.92 26.74
C ASP A 468 35.32 -10.61 28.15
N ILE A 469 34.83 -11.38 29.13
CA ILE A 469 35.16 -11.21 30.55
C ILE A 469 35.61 -12.57 31.10
N SER A 470 36.75 -12.60 31.80
CA SER A 470 37.31 -13.85 32.35
C SER A 470 37.91 -13.63 33.75
N PRO A 471 37.35 -14.24 34.82
CA PRO A 471 36.08 -14.99 34.86
C PRO A 471 34.83 -14.09 34.77
N GLN A 472 33.68 -14.67 34.37
CA GLN A 472 32.38 -13.97 34.40
C GLN A 472 31.75 -13.94 35.80
N ILE A 473 32.04 -14.92 36.64
CA ILE A 473 31.64 -14.95 38.05
C ILE A 473 32.85 -14.51 38.89
N LEU A 474 32.68 -13.44 39.66
CA LEU A 474 33.69 -12.85 40.52
C LEU A 474 33.50 -13.39 41.94
N ASN A 475 34.49 -14.13 42.43
CA ASN A 475 34.56 -14.57 43.82
C ASN A 475 35.32 -13.51 44.66
N PRO A 476 34.69 -12.84 45.64
CA PRO A 476 35.34 -11.82 46.48
C PRO A 476 36.52 -12.37 47.33
N GLU A 477 36.48 -13.67 47.68
CA GLU A 477 37.53 -14.34 48.45
C GLU A 477 38.77 -14.67 47.60
N GLU A 478 38.63 -14.73 46.28
CA GLU A 478 39.70 -15.14 45.35
C GLU A 478 40.65 -13.97 45.00
N LYS A 479 41.33 -13.45 46.03
CA LYS A 479 42.16 -12.24 45.95
C LYS A 479 43.54 -12.51 45.30
N LYS A 480 43.54 -12.71 43.98
CA LYS A 480 44.71 -13.09 43.18
C LYS A 480 45.63 -11.94 42.74
N CYS A 481 45.12 -10.72 42.52
CA CYS A 481 45.94 -9.61 42.04
C CYS A 481 46.48 -8.75 43.19
N ALA A 482 47.68 -8.20 43.02
CA ALA A 482 48.27 -7.25 43.98
C ALA A 482 47.84 -5.81 43.66
N LEU A 483 47.39 -5.06 44.67
CA LEU A 483 47.05 -3.65 44.59
C LEU A 483 47.74 -2.88 45.72
N GLY A 484 48.91 -2.31 45.42
CA GLY A 484 49.74 -1.67 46.44
C GLY A 484 50.28 -2.69 47.46
N SER A 485 49.85 -2.59 48.71
CA SER A 485 50.23 -3.50 49.79
C SER A 485 49.18 -4.58 50.11
N GLY A 486 48.06 -4.62 49.39
CA GLY A 486 46.97 -5.60 49.59
C GLY A 486 46.75 -6.49 48.35
N THR A 487 45.92 -7.51 48.51
CA THR A 487 45.43 -8.34 47.41
C THR A 487 43.94 -8.08 47.13
N VAL A 488 43.53 -8.20 45.88
CA VAL A 488 42.16 -7.93 45.39
C VAL A 488 41.69 -9.04 44.44
N SER A 489 40.38 -9.27 44.43
CA SER A 489 39.74 -10.16 43.44
C SER A 489 39.68 -9.45 42.09
N CYS A 490 40.16 -10.11 41.04
CA CYS A 490 40.41 -9.50 39.74
C CYS A 490 39.99 -10.38 38.57
N PHE A 491 39.70 -9.72 37.45
CA PHE A 491 39.25 -10.33 36.21
C PHE A 491 39.81 -9.56 35.01
N ARG A 492 39.87 -10.26 33.87
CA ARG A 492 40.32 -9.69 32.60
C ARG A 492 39.13 -9.28 31.75
N VAL A 493 39.25 -8.11 31.13
CA VAL A 493 38.34 -7.56 30.13
C VAL A 493 39.10 -7.55 28.82
N LYS A 494 38.66 -8.38 27.87
CA LYS A 494 39.22 -8.43 26.52
C LYS A 494 38.23 -7.80 25.56
N TYR A 495 38.72 -6.92 24.68
CA TYR A 495 37.90 -6.38 23.60
C TYR A 495 38.65 -6.45 22.27
N CYS A 496 37.91 -6.70 21.21
CA CYS A 496 38.44 -6.80 19.85
C CYS A 496 37.56 -6.05 18.86
N LEU A 497 38.19 -5.35 17.91
CA LEU A 497 37.53 -4.71 16.78
C LEU A 497 38.08 -5.32 15.48
N LYS A 498 37.18 -5.78 14.61
CA LYS A 498 37.46 -6.12 13.21
C LYS A 498 36.63 -5.19 12.32
N ALA A 499 37.29 -4.39 11.50
CA ALA A 499 36.63 -3.45 10.58
C ALA A 499 36.91 -3.81 9.12
N SER A 500 35.90 -3.66 8.27
CA SER A 500 36.02 -3.83 6.82
C SER A 500 35.12 -2.84 6.08
N GLY A 501 35.67 -2.18 5.07
CA GLY A 501 34.91 -1.33 4.14
C GLY A 501 35.58 -1.30 2.77
N ARG A 502 34.78 -1.40 1.71
CA ARG A 502 35.24 -1.22 0.32
C ARG A 502 35.65 0.25 0.12
N GLY A 503 36.62 0.55 -0.75
CA GLY A 503 37.10 1.92 -0.99
C GLY A 503 37.82 2.62 0.18
N ALA A 504 37.68 2.13 1.41
CA ALA A 504 38.21 2.75 2.62
C ALA A 504 39.73 2.56 2.80
N PRO A 505 40.43 3.46 3.54
CA PRO A 505 41.86 3.35 3.78
C PRO A 505 42.31 2.02 4.42
N ASN A 506 43.58 1.65 4.23
CA ASN A 506 44.17 0.42 4.75
C ASN A 506 44.14 0.31 6.28
N ASP A 507 44.19 1.44 6.99
CA ASP A 507 44.20 1.52 8.45
C ASP A 507 43.16 2.53 8.92
N LEU A 508 42.32 2.12 9.87
CA LEU A 508 41.20 2.88 10.41
C LEU A 508 41.47 3.18 11.90
N LEU A 509 41.40 4.46 12.28
CA LEU A 509 41.65 4.88 13.65
C LEU A 509 40.33 5.00 14.42
N PHE A 510 40.10 4.08 15.35
CA PHE A 510 38.98 4.11 16.27
C PHE A 510 39.36 4.75 17.61
N LYS A 511 38.40 5.40 18.26
CA LYS A 511 38.44 5.70 19.70
C LYS A 511 37.47 4.75 20.39
N VAL A 512 37.99 3.96 21.33
CA VAL A 512 37.23 3.00 22.13
C VAL A 512 37.16 3.51 23.56
N ASP A 513 35.95 3.56 24.12
CA ASP A 513 35.68 3.95 25.50
C ASP A 513 35.02 2.78 26.24
N LEU A 514 35.61 2.36 27.37
CA LEU A 514 35.08 1.33 28.24
C LEU A 514 34.62 1.94 29.57
N THR A 515 33.42 1.56 30.01
CA THR A 515 32.85 1.91 31.31
C THR A 515 32.47 0.66 32.10
N LEU A 516 33.06 0.50 33.28
CA LEU A 516 32.75 -0.57 34.22
C LEU A 516 31.53 -0.22 35.09
N ASP A 517 30.76 -1.25 35.46
CA ASP A 517 29.56 -1.18 36.31
C ASP A 517 28.52 -0.14 35.80
N ARG A 518 28.30 -0.10 34.48
CA ARG A 518 27.54 0.94 33.75
C ARG A 518 26.11 1.15 34.26
N LEU A 519 25.45 0.09 34.74
CA LEU A 519 24.09 0.11 35.28
C LEU A 519 23.97 0.89 36.60
N LYS A 520 25.06 1.06 37.36
CA LYS A 520 25.03 1.91 38.56
C LYS A 520 24.80 3.38 38.21
N HIS A 521 23.80 3.97 38.85
CA HIS A 521 23.42 5.38 38.73
C HIS A 521 24.63 6.32 38.87
N LYS A 522 24.59 7.46 38.17
CA LYS A 522 25.60 8.52 38.31
C LYS A 522 25.64 9.00 39.77
N GLY A 523 26.80 8.85 40.41
CA GLY A 523 27.02 9.18 41.83
C GLY A 523 26.99 7.99 42.81
N ALA A 524 26.57 6.79 42.37
CA ALA A 524 26.71 5.58 43.17
C ALA A 524 28.13 4.99 43.05
N THR A 525 28.64 4.40 44.14
CA THR A 525 29.94 3.70 44.16
C THR A 525 29.99 2.62 43.09
N LYS A 526 31.00 2.69 42.21
CA LYS A 526 31.28 1.69 41.18
C LYS A 526 32.05 0.55 41.82
N ARG A 527 31.51 -0.67 41.76
CA ARG A 527 32.03 -1.84 42.50
C ARG A 527 33.31 -2.40 41.91
N VAL A 528 33.62 -2.03 40.68
CA VAL A 528 34.82 -2.48 39.95
C VAL A 528 35.55 -1.30 39.33
N GLN A 529 36.88 -1.41 39.28
CA GLN A 529 37.79 -0.41 38.74
C GLN A 529 38.90 -1.10 37.93
N PHE A 530 39.49 -0.41 36.96
CA PHE A 530 40.69 -0.88 36.27
C PHE A 530 41.90 -0.87 37.21
N LEU A 531 42.69 -1.95 37.22
CA LEU A 531 43.75 -2.19 38.21
C LEU A 531 44.84 -1.10 38.20
N HIS A 532 45.20 -0.63 37.01
CA HIS A 532 46.28 0.33 36.81
C HIS A 532 45.84 1.79 37.06
N SER A 533 44.69 2.21 36.51
CA SER A 533 44.23 3.60 36.61
C SER A 533 43.40 3.89 37.87
N ARG A 534 42.86 2.84 38.53
CA ARG A 534 41.93 2.95 39.68
C ARG A 534 40.70 3.81 39.36
N THR A 535 40.21 3.69 38.13
CA THR A 535 39.00 4.35 37.63
C THR A 535 38.06 3.32 37.04
N SER A 536 36.76 3.64 36.97
CA SER A 536 35.76 2.81 36.28
C SER A 536 35.60 3.14 34.79
N VAL A 537 36.44 4.03 34.24
CA VAL A 537 36.39 4.48 32.84
C VAL A 537 37.80 4.41 32.25
N TYR A 538 37.88 3.97 31.00
CA TYR A 538 39.10 3.87 30.20
C TYR A 538 38.80 4.30 28.76
N SER A 539 39.73 5.03 28.14
CA SER A 539 39.60 5.58 26.78
C SER A 539 40.90 5.38 26.03
N LYS A 540 40.86 4.83 24.81
CA LYS A 540 42.05 4.64 23.98
C LYS A 540 41.79 4.76 22.49
N ASN A 541 42.76 5.31 21.77
CA ASN A 541 42.80 5.28 20.31
C ASN A 541 43.45 3.98 19.84
N MET A 542 42.80 3.30 18.90
CA MET A 542 43.12 1.95 18.43
C MET A 542 43.11 1.92 16.91
N THR A 543 44.24 1.52 16.30
CA THR A 543 44.33 1.36 14.85
C THR A 543 43.91 -0.06 14.46
N VAL A 544 42.94 -0.17 13.56
CA VAL A 544 42.41 -1.44 13.03
C VAL A 544 42.69 -1.47 11.53
N SER A 545 43.39 -2.48 11.03
CA SER A 545 43.64 -2.60 9.58
C SER A 545 42.39 -3.13 8.86
N ASN A 546 41.99 -2.41 7.80
CA ASN A 546 40.82 -2.70 6.98
C ASN A 546 40.90 -4.11 6.35
N GLY A 547 39.85 -4.92 6.53
CA GLY A 547 39.69 -6.23 5.91
C GLY A 547 40.61 -7.34 6.45
N LYS A 548 41.40 -7.08 7.50
CA LYS A 548 42.33 -8.05 8.10
C LYS A 548 41.74 -8.70 9.36
N GLY A 549 42.60 -9.39 10.13
CA GLY A 549 42.23 -9.97 11.43
C GLY A 549 41.85 -8.91 12.47
N PRO A 550 41.13 -9.30 13.54
CA PRO A 550 40.76 -8.39 14.61
C PRO A 550 41.99 -7.83 15.31
N ALA A 551 41.99 -6.53 15.60
CA ALA A 551 42.87 -5.96 16.60
C ALA A 551 42.22 -6.14 17.98
N CYS A 552 42.98 -6.56 18.98
CA CYS A 552 42.48 -6.88 20.32
C CYS A 552 43.36 -6.25 21.41
N GLU A 553 42.74 -5.89 22.53
CA GLU A 553 43.44 -5.51 23.76
C GLU A 553 42.85 -6.22 24.99
N GLU A 554 43.67 -6.37 26.02
CA GLU A 554 43.29 -6.97 27.31
C GLU A 554 43.63 -6.00 28.45
N LEU A 555 42.66 -5.80 29.35
CA LEU A 555 42.77 -4.93 30.52
C LEU A 555 42.42 -5.73 31.78
N GLU A 556 43.13 -5.45 32.87
CA GLU A 556 42.80 -6.01 34.19
C GLU A 556 41.93 -5.04 34.99
N ALA A 557 40.87 -5.57 35.58
CA ALA A 557 39.99 -4.88 36.50
C ALA A 557 39.84 -5.68 37.80
N PHE A 558 39.47 -5.01 38.89
CA PHE A 558 39.31 -5.60 40.20
C PHE A 558 38.01 -5.17 40.86
N LEU A 559 37.50 -6.03 41.74
CA LEU A 559 36.39 -5.76 42.65
C LEU A 559 36.93 -5.02 43.88
N ILE A 560 36.32 -3.90 44.25
CA ILE A 560 36.67 -3.14 45.46
C ILE A 560 36.33 -3.94 46.72
N ASP A 561 36.74 -3.47 47.91
CA ASP A 561 36.48 -4.23 49.13
C ASP A 561 34.98 -4.30 49.47
N GLU A 562 34.54 -5.43 50.05
CA GLU A 562 33.13 -5.66 50.37
C GLU A 562 32.55 -4.63 51.36
N SER A 563 33.39 -4.01 52.18
CA SER A 563 32.97 -2.93 53.09
C SER A 563 32.52 -1.65 52.34
N GLU A 564 32.94 -1.47 51.08
CA GLU A 564 32.65 -0.26 50.29
C GLU A 564 31.31 -0.33 49.52
N PHE A 565 30.71 -1.52 49.37
CA PHE A 565 29.45 -1.68 48.63
C PHE A 565 28.54 -2.78 49.20
N ARG A 566 27.23 -2.49 49.26
CA ARG A 566 26.22 -3.44 49.77
C ARG A 566 25.56 -4.32 48.71
N ASP A 567 25.61 -3.91 47.45
CA ASP A 567 24.87 -4.60 46.38
C ASP A 567 25.72 -5.65 45.69
N LYS A 568 25.48 -6.90 46.07
CA LYS A 568 26.04 -8.11 45.46
C LYS A 568 25.13 -8.77 44.43
N ILE A 569 23.91 -8.27 44.21
CA ILE A 569 22.89 -8.91 43.35
C ILE A 569 22.89 -8.31 41.94
N THR A 570 22.94 -6.99 41.79
CA THR A 570 22.90 -6.36 40.46
C THR A 570 24.11 -6.77 39.63
N PRO A 571 23.97 -7.20 38.37
CA PRO A 571 25.11 -7.51 37.51
C PRO A 571 26.06 -6.33 37.34
N ILE A 572 27.35 -6.63 37.21
CA ILE A 572 28.41 -5.68 36.86
C ILE A 572 28.46 -5.59 35.34
N ALA A 573 27.73 -4.62 34.78
CA ALA A 573 27.72 -4.39 33.34
C ALA A 573 28.99 -3.65 32.88
N ILE A 574 29.78 -4.29 32.04
CA ILE A 574 30.90 -3.71 31.31
C ILE A 574 30.37 -3.25 29.96
N PHE A 575 30.44 -1.94 29.72
CA PHE A 575 29.97 -1.29 28.51
C PHE A 575 31.17 -0.81 27.70
N MET A 576 31.21 -1.17 26.43
CA MET A 576 32.17 -0.65 25.46
C MET A 576 31.42 0.12 24.38
N GLU A 577 31.87 1.32 24.05
CA GLU A 577 31.46 2.08 22.87
C GLU A 577 32.68 2.42 22.00
N TYR A 578 32.47 2.57 20.69
CA TYR A 578 33.52 2.94 19.75
C TYR A 578 33.06 3.99 18.74
N SER A 579 34.01 4.77 18.25
CA SER A 579 33.80 5.80 17.23
C SER A 579 34.97 5.86 16.26
N LEU A 580 34.71 6.19 14.99
CA LEU A 580 35.74 6.30 13.94
C LEU A 580 36.23 7.76 13.82
N ASP A 581 37.54 7.98 13.67
CA ASP A 581 38.10 9.28 13.29
C ASP A 581 37.92 9.52 11.78
N TYR A 582 36.69 9.88 11.39
CA TYR A 582 36.29 10.10 10.00
C TYR A 582 37.22 11.04 9.23
N LYS A 583 37.81 12.04 9.90
CA LYS A 583 38.68 13.04 9.25
C LYS A 583 40.02 12.46 8.80
N LYS A 584 40.55 11.45 9.51
CA LYS A 584 41.75 10.72 9.08
C LYS A 584 41.45 9.61 8.09
N ALA A 585 40.22 9.11 8.08
CA ALA A 585 39.77 8.08 7.16
C ALA A 585 39.21 8.64 5.84
N ALA A 586 39.26 9.96 5.64
CA ALA A 586 38.82 10.65 4.44
C ALA A 586 39.65 10.28 3.21
N ASP A 587 39.02 10.31 2.02
CA ASP A 587 39.72 10.13 0.75
C ASP A 587 40.52 11.40 0.32
N LYS A 588 41.07 11.39 -0.90
CA LYS A 588 41.77 12.54 -1.48
C LYS A 588 40.86 13.73 -1.82
N THR A 589 39.57 13.50 -2.06
CA THR A 589 38.57 14.56 -2.32
C THR A 589 37.98 15.13 -1.02
N GLY A 590 38.24 14.51 0.13
CA GLY A 590 37.69 14.90 1.43
C GLY A 590 36.29 14.34 1.71
N LEU A 591 35.90 13.28 0.98
CA LEU A 591 34.74 12.42 1.22
C LEU A 591 35.01 11.58 2.47
N LEU A 592 34.11 11.64 3.45
CA LEU A 592 34.24 10.95 4.73
C LEU A 592 33.54 9.59 4.67
N PRO A 593 34.14 8.49 5.15
CA PRO A 593 33.42 7.23 5.29
C PRO A 593 32.30 7.32 6.33
N ILE A 594 31.47 6.28 6.44
CA ILE A 594 30.41 6.13 7.44
C ILE A 594 30.50 4.75 8.10
N LEU A 595 30.10 4.64 9.37
CA LEU A 595 29.83 3.33 9.98
C LEU A 595 28.45 2.83 9.50
N ASP A 596 28.35 1.54 9.22
CA ASP A 596 27.07 0.88 8.93
C ASP A 596 26.03 1.18 10.04
N GLN A 597 24.85 1.67 9.62
CA GLN A 597 23.76 2.06 10.53
C GLN A 597 23.11 0.88 11.27
N PHE A 598 23.20 -0.34 10.72
CA PHE A 598 22.63 -1.54 11.30
C PHE A 598 23.59 -2.20 12.30
N THR A 599 24.88 -1.87 12.23
CA THR A 599 25.90 -2.30 13.18
C THR A 599 25.87 -1.45 14.47
N PRO A 600 25.66 -2.03 15.66
CA PRO A 600 25.63 -1.26 16.91
C PRO A 600 27.02 -0.76 17.31
N ALA A 601 27.16 0.56 17.47
CA ALA A 601 28.40 1.22 17.92
C ALA A 601 28.79 0.95 19.40
N ASN A 602 28.13 0.00 20.06
CA ASN A 602 28.41 -0.39 21.44
C ASN A 602 28.09 -1.87 21.71
N VAL A 603 28.76 -2.43 22.73
CA VAL A 603 28.55 -3.79 23.23
C VAL A 603 28.54 -3.76 24.76
N THR A 604 27.63 -4.53 25.36
CA THR A 604 27.60 -4.74 26.82
C THR A 604 27.80 -6.21 27.15
N LYS A 605 28.64 -6.50 28.14
CA LYS A 605 28.72 -7.81 28.80
C LYS A 605 28.53 -7.64 30.30
N GLN A 606 28.09 -8.71 30.96
CA GLN A 606 27.80 -8.70 32.40
C GLN A 606 28.72 -9.69 33.12
N ALA A 607 29.13 -9.31 34.33
CA ALA A 607 29.78 -10.17 35.29
C ALA A 607 28.95 -10.20 36.58
N HIS A 608 28.98 -11.31 37.31
CA HIS A 608 28.20 -11.52 38.52
C HIS A 608 29.12 -11.66 39.73
N ILE A 609 28.66 -11.23 40.90
CA ILE A 609 29.33 -11.55 42.16
C ILE A 609 28.75 -12.87 42.64
N LEU A 610 29.61 -13.81 43.04
CA LEU A 610 29.20 -15.11 43.54
C LEU A 610 28.31 -14.95 44.79
N LEU A 611 27.11 -15.55 44.77
CA LEU A 611 26.13 -15.48 45.86
C LEU A 611 25.30 -16.77 45.90
N ASP A 612 25.10 -17.32 47.11
CA ASP A 612 24.19 -18.45 47.41
C ASP A 612 24.38 -19.73 46.56
N CYS A 613 25.63 -20.08 46.20
CA CYS A 613 26.00 -21.26 45.39
C CYS A 613 26.60 -22.45 46.19
N GLY A 614 26.14 -22.69 47.42
CA GLY A 614 26.58 -23.82 48.26
C GLY A 614 28.07 -23.79 48.66
N ASP A 615 28.53 -24.88 49.28
CA ASP A 615 29.92 -25.01 49.76
C ASP A 615 30.93 -25.23 48.62
N ASP A 616 30.49 -25.72 47.45
CA ASP A 616 31.36 -25.94 46.29
C ASP A 616 31.50 -24.71 45.38
N ASN A 617 30.78 -23.63 45.69
CA ASN A 617 30.78 -22.35 44.96
C ASN A 617 30.32 -22.45 43.48
N ILE A 618 29.58 -23.50 43.10
CA ILE A 618 29.15 -23.74 41.71
C ILE A 618 27.62 -23.91 41.65
N CYS A 619 26.92 -22.81 41.34
CA CYS A 619 25.45 -22.79 41.20
C CYS A 619 24.95 -23.73 40.09
N LYS A 620 24.20 -24.76 40.48
CA LYS A 620 23.53 -25.76 39.62
C LYS A 620 22.00 -25.62 39.73
N PRO A 621 21.32 -24.96 38.77
CA PRO A 621 19.87 -24.86 38.77
C PRO A 621 19.20 -26.19 38.33
N ASP A 622 17.89 -26.27 38.55
CA ASP A 622 17.03 -27.39 38.12
C ASP A 622 15.77 -26.80 37.48
N LEU A 623 15.89 -26.45 36.19
CA LEU A 623 14.93 -25.67 35.41
C LEU A 623 13.85 -26.57 34.81
N LYS A 624 12.59 -26.35 35.23
CA LYS A 624 11.41 -27.10 34.77
C LYS A 624 10.42 -26.16 34.09
N LEU A 625 9.78 -26.67 33.05
CA LEU A 625 8.87 -25.93 32.19
C LEU A 625 7.61 -26.76 31.90
N SER A 626 6.44 -26.13 31.92
CA SER A 626 5.19 -26.72 31.39
C SER A 626 4.32 -25.65 30.73
N VAL A 627 3.50 -26.07 29.77
CA VAL A 627 2.71 -25.17 28.90
C VAL A 627 1.31 -25.75 28.69
N VAL A 628 0.29 -24.91 28.76
CA VAL A 628 -1.10 -25.25 28.45
C VAL A 628 -1.66 -24.20 27.48
N SER A 629 -2.39 -24.65 26.46
CA SER A 629 -3.14 -23.78 25.53
C SER A 629 -4.56 -23.56 26.04
N ASP A 630 -5.05 -22.32 25.99
CA ASP A 630 -6.45 -21.99 26.30
C ASP A 630 -7.44 -22.54 25.26
N GLN A 631 -7.04 -22.57 23.98
CA GLN A 631 -7.82 -23.16 22.89
C GLN A 631 -7.36 -24.60 22.59
N LYS A 632 -8.34 -25.49 22.36
CA LYS A 632 -8.10 -26.86 21.86
C LYS A 632 -8.00 -26.92 20.34
N GLN A 633 -8.70 -26.02 19.65
CA GLN A 633 -8.79 -25.94 18.19
C GLN A 633 -8.85 -24.49 17.73
N ILE A 634 -8.37 -24.23 16.51
CA ILE A 634 -8.32 -22.91 15.84
C ILE A 634 -9.04 -23.02 14.50
N TYR A 635 -9.88 -22.05 14.14
CA TYR A 635 -10.68 -22.10 12.91
C TYR A 635 -9.98 -21.40 11.74
N ILE A 636 -9.80 -22.10 10.61
CA ILE A 636 -9.14 -21.52 9.43
C ILE A 636 -10.01 -20.41 8.82
N GLY A 637 -9.38 -19.29 8.45
CA GLY A 637 -9.99 -18.17 7.70
C GLY A 637 -10.39 -16.95 8.54
N ASP A 638 -9.97 -16.88 9.81
CA ASP A 638 -10.06 -15.69 10.66
C ASP A 638 -8.79 -15.55 11.50
N ASP A 639 -8.57 -14.37 12.09
CA ASP A 639 -7.48 -14.14 13.03
C ASP A 639 -7.87 -14.72 14.39
N ASN A 640 -7.19 -15.79 14.81
CA ASN A 640 -7.56 -16.52 16.02
C ASN A 640 -6.65 -16.09 17.20
N PRO A 641 -7.20 -15.50 18.27
CA PRO A 641 -6.43 -15.23 19.48
C PRO A 641 -6.14 -16.54 20.22
N LEU A 642 -4.90 -16.73 20.63
CA LEU A 642 -4.40 -17.90 21.35
C LEU A 642 -3.61 -17.46 22.59
N THR A 643 -3.87 -18.05 23.75
CA THR A 643 -3.10 -17.81 24.98
C THR A 643 -2.39 -19.08 25.42
N LEU A 644 -1.06 -19.01 25.53
CA LEU A 644 -0.26 -20.05 26.15
C LEU A 644 0.00 -19.68 27.62
N GLU A 645 -0.50 -20.50 28.54
CA GLU A 645 -0.18 -20.42 29.97
C GLU A 645 1.07 -21.25 30.25
N VAL A 646 2.15 -20.57 30.65
CA VAL A 646 3.47 -21.14 30.86
C VAL A 646 3.79 -21.14 32.35
N THR A 647 4.19 -22.30 32.89
CA THR A 647 4.77 -22.41 34.23
C THR A 647 6.28 -22.67 34.10
N ALA A 648 7.10 -21.76 34.63
CA ALA A 648 8.54 -21.91 34.74
C ALA A 648 8.93 -22.05 36.23
N GLU A 649 9.73 -23.06 36.57
CA GLU A 649 10.16 -23.34 37.93
C GLU A 649 11.66 -23.62 37.97
N ASN A 650 12.34 -23.13 39.00
CA ASN A 650 13.72 -23.53 39.34
C ASN A 650 13.72 -24.22 40.70
N SER A 651 13.87 -25.54 40.72
CA SER A 651 13.91 -26.33 41.97
C SER A 651 15.32 -26.49 42.54
N GLY A 652 16.35 -25.92 41.89
CA GLY A 652 17.77 -26.06 42.24
C GLY A 652 18.38 -24.80 42.84
N GLU A 653 19.65 -24.50 42.54
CA GLU A 653 20.33 -23.26 42.97
C GLU A 653 20.08 -22.10 42.00
N GLY A 654 20.66 -20.92 42.25
CA GLY A 654 20.43 -19.71 41.44
C GLY A 654 20.80 -19.86 39.95
N ALA A 655 19.83 -19.60 39.07
CA ALA A 655 20.05 -19.51 37.62
C ALA A 655 20.32 -18.05 37.21
N TYR A 656 21.53 -17.73 36.76
CA TYR A 656 21.91 -16.39 36.30
C TYR A 656 21.41 -16.15 34.86
N GLU A 657 21.00 -14.91 34.56
CA GLU A 657 20.42 -14.54 33.26
C GLU A 657 19.35 -15.55 32.76
N ALA A 658 18.41 -15.94 33.63
CA ALA A 658 17.40 -16.93 33.28
C ALA A 658 16.35 -16.32 32.34
N GLU A 659 16.30 -16.84 31.10
CA GLU A 659 15.38 -16.43 30.04
C GLU A 659 14.48 -17.61 29.60
N LEU A 660 13.20 -17.34 29.35
CA LEU A 660 12.31 -18.24 28.61
C LEU A 660 12.42 -17.91 27.12
N HIS A 661 12.85 -18.87 26.31
CA HIS A 661 12.90 -18.81 24.85
C HIS A 661 11.69 -19.54 24.28
N LEU A 662 10.90 -18.87 23.44
CA LEU A 662 9.73 -19.41 22.77
C LEU A 662 9.85 -19.21 21.27
N THR A 663 9.93 -20.30 20.51
CA THR A 663 9.96 -20.31 19.05
C THR A 663 8.54 -20.39 18.51
N MET A 664 8.18 -19.44 17.65
CA MET A 664 6.85 -19.33 17.03
C MET A 664 6.85 -19.88 15.60
N PRO A 665 5.72 -20.43 15.14
CA PRO A 665 5.49 -20.74 13.73
C PRO A 665 5.29 -19.44 12.92
N GLN A 666 5.46 -19.50 11.60
CA GLN A 666 5.38 -18.31 10.75
C GLN A 666 4.00 -17.63 10.80
N GLN A 667 2.95 -18.42 10.93
CA GLN A 667 1.53 -18.04 10.99
C GLN A 667 1.12 -17.33 12.31
N ALA A 668 2.03 -17.10 13.26
CA ALA A 668 1.69 -16.55 14.59
C ALA A 668 2.48 -15.30 14.94
N ASP A 669 1.76 -14.27 15.39
CA ASP A 669 2.33 -13.02 15.92
C ASP A 669 2.18 -12.92 17.44
N PHE A 670 3.21 -12.43 18.11
CA PHE A 670 3.16 -12.16 19.55
C PHE A 670 2.47 -10.82 19.85
N ILE A 671 1.35 -10.88 20.58
CA ILE A 671 0.60 -9.69 21.02
C ILE A 671 1.20 -9.11 22.30
N GLY A 672 1.62 -9.98 23.23
CA GLY A 672 2.19 -9.56 24.51
C GLY A 672 1.86 -10.48 25.68
N VAL A 673 2.34 -10.10 26.86
CA VAL A 673 2.08 -10.80 28.14
C VAL A 673 0.71 -10.43 28.70
N VAL A 674 -0.01 -11.40 29.24
CA VAL A 674 -1.28 -11.22 29.94
C VAL A 674 -1.07 -10.41 31.22
N ARG A 675 -1.56 -9.17 31.26
CA ARG A 675 -1.44 -8.26 32.43
C ARG A 675 -2.73 -8.09 33.25
N ASN A 676 -3.85 -8.64 32.77
CA ASN A 676 -5.18 -8.45 33.32
C ASN A 676 -5.68 -9.59 34.23
N SER A 677 -4.80 -10.51 34.63
CA SER A 677 -5.05 -11.46 35.72
C SER A 677 -4.13 -11.15 36.89
N GLU A 678 -4.63 -11.30 38.12
CA GLU A 678 -3.83 -11.21 39.34
C GLU A 678 -3.06 -12.51 39.63
N THR A 679 -3.44 -13.62 39.01
CA THR A 679 -2.77 -14.94 39.17
C THR A 679 -1.53 -15.10 38.29
N LEU A 680 -1.36 -14.25 37.26
CA LEU A 680 -0.28 -14.35 36.29
C LEU A 680 0.79 -13.29 36.53
N SER A 681 2.05 -13.73 36.53
CA SER A 681 3.23 -12.91 36.70
C SER A 681 3.45 -12.00 35.48
N LYS A 682 3.72 -10.73 35.75
CA LYS A 682 3.99 -9.71 34.74
C LYS A 682 5.48 -9.75 34.34
N ILE A 683 5.86 -10.79 33.59
CA ILE A 683 7.22 -10.93 33.05
C ILE A 683 7.49 -9.92 31.93
N SER A 684 8.77 -9.59 31.76
CA SER A 684 9.28 -8.78 30.64
C SER A 684 9.54 -9.72 29.47
N CYS A 685 9.09 -9.35 28.26
CA CYS A 685 9.29 -10.14 27.05
C CYS A 685 9.60 -9.23 25.86
N ALA A 686 10.54 -9.66 25.01
CA ALA A 686 10.89 -9.02 23.76
C ALA A 686 10.81 -10.02 22.61
N TYR A 687 10.33 -9.57 21.45
CA TYR A 687 10.43 -10.33 20.20
C TYR A 687 11.86 -10.18 19.63
N LYS A 688 12.47 -11.29 19.24
CA LYS A 688 13.75 -11.34 18.53
C LYS A 688 13.56 -12.14 17.23
N ARG A 689 14.43 -11.89 16.24
CA ARG A 689 14.51 -12.67 15.00
C ARG A 689 15.97 -13.04 14.78
N GLU A 690 16.30 -14.32 14.86
CA GLU A 690 17.67 -14.82 14.76
C GLU A 690 17.71 -15.89 13.67
N ASN A 691 18.58 -15.74 12.67
CA ASN A 691 18.72 -16.66 11.52
C ASN A 691 17.37 -17.08 10.93
N GLN A 692 16.53 -16.09 10.60
CA GLN A 692 15.14 -16.22 10.12
C GLN A 692 14.11 -16.81 11.12
N THR A 693 14.52 -17.45 12.22
CA THR A 693 13.59 -17.96 13.24
C THR A 693 12.91 -16.81 14.01
N ARG A 694 11.61 -16.97 14.27
CA ARG A 694 10.78 -16.01 15.01
C ARG A 694 10.72 -16.44 16.47
N MET A 695 11.25 -15.64 17.40
CA MET A 695 11.28 -16.02 18.82
C MET A 695 10.81 -14.90 19.75
N VAL A 696 10.24 -15.28 20.88
CA VAL A 696 9.97 -14.40 22.02
C VAL A 696 10.90 -14.83 23.15
N VAL A 697 11.65 -13.87 23.68
CA VAL A 697 12.53 -14.06 24.84
C VAL A 697 11.95 -13.31 26.02
N CYS A 698 11.76 -13.98 27.15
CA CYS A 698 11.21 -13.38 28.37
C CYS A 698 12.13 -13.54 29.58
N ASP A 699 12.30 -12.46 30.35
CA ASP A 699 13.13 -12.44 31.55
C ASP A 699 12.41 -13.17 32.70
N LEU A 700 13.04 -14.23 33.24
CA LEU A 700 12.55 -14.97 34.42
C LEU A 700 13.26 -14.55 35.72
N GLY A 701 14.48 -14.03 35.63
CA GLY A 701 15.19 -13.42 36.76
C GLY A 701 16.70 -13.47 36.62
N ASN A 702 17.39 -12.56 37.31
CA ASN A 702 18.86 -12.51 37.31
C ASN A 702 19.42 -12.28 38.73
N PRO A 703 19.71 -13.35 39.51
CA PRO A 703 19.37 -14.75 39.21
C PRO A 703 17.90 -15.08 39.50
N MET A 704 17.33 -16.04 38.76
CA MET A 704 16.13 -16.76 39.16
C MET A 704 16.49 -17.71 40.31
N LYS A 705 16.11 -17.33 41.53
CA LYS A 705 16.50 -18.03 42.77
C LYS A 705 15.96 -19.46 42.83
N GLY A 706 16.63 -20.31 43.60
CA GLY A 706 16.13 -21.63 43.96
C GLY A 706 14.77 -21.56 44.65
N GLY A 707 13.87 -22.47 44.29
CA GLY A 707 12.46 -22.51 44.72
C GLY A 707 11.54 -21.50 44.03
N THR A 708 12.01 -20.72 43.05
CA THR A 708 11.17 -19.75 42.34
C THR A 708 10.25 -20.46 41.34
N ARG A 709 8.95 -20.15 41.39
CA ARG A 709 7.95 -20.60 40.41
C ARG A 709 7.18 -19.40 39.84
N ILE A 710 7.10 -19.32 38.53
CA ILE A 710 6.50 -18.23 37.76
C ILE A 710 5.41 -18.84 36.87
N LEU A 711 4.19 -18.31 36.93
CA LEU A 711 3.14 -18.54 35.92
C LEU A 711 2.98 -17.28 35.07
N ALA A 712 2.98 -17.41 33.75
CA ALA A 712 2.77 -16.30 32.84
C ALA A 712 1.87 -16.70 31.66
N GLY A 713 0.99 -15.79 31.23
CA GLY A 713 0.20 -15.97 30.01
C GLY A 713 0.84 -15.19 28.86
N LEU A 714 1.06 -15.85 27.73
CA LEU A 714 1.59 -15.25 26.50
C LEU A 714 0.50 -15.29 25.43
N ARG A 715 0.11 -14.12 24.88
CA ARG A 715 -0.94 -14.01 23.85
C ARG A 715 -0.35 -13.90 22.46
N PHE A 716 -0.98 -14.59 21.52
CA PHE A 716 -0.64 -14.64 20.10
C PHE A 716 -1.88 -14.41 19.24
N SER A 717 -1.68 -13.91 18.02
CA SER A 717 -2.68 -13.92 16.94
C SER A 717 -2.22 -14.87 15.86
N VAL A 718 -3.02 -15.90 15.56
CA VAL A 718 -2.74 -16.87 14.51
C VAL A 718 -3.55 -16.49 13.26
N HIS A 719 -2.85 -16.25 12.16
CA HIS A 719 -3.38 -15.71 10.90
C HIS A 719 -2.72 -16.43 9.70
N GLN A 720 -3.18 -16.18 8.47
CA GLN A 720 -2.58 -16.74 7.23
C GLN A 720 -2.39 -18.27 7.20
N LEU A 721 -3.30 -19.03 7.82
CA LEU A 721 -3.27 -20.49 7.82
C LEU A 721 -3.51 -21.06 6.40
N SER A 722 -2.62 -21.94 5.94
CA SER A 722 -2.71 -22.58 4.62
C SER A 722 -3.76 -23.68 4.58
N GLU A 723 -4.33 -23.95 3.39
CA GLU A 723 -5.25 -25.07 3.17
C GLU A 723 -4.60 -26.45 3.40
N GLN A 724 -3.26 -26.51 3.49
CA GLN A 724 -2.48 -27.71 3.79
C GLN A 724 -2.16 -27.89 5.28
N ASP A 725 -2.27 -26.83 6.09
CA ASP A 725 -1.90 -26.85 7.51
C ASP A 725 -2.89 -27.71 8.32
N THR A 726 -2.39 -28.41 9.34
CA THR A 726 -3.21 -29.29 10.21
C THR A 726 -3.13 -28.92 11.69
N SER A 727 -2.05 -28.27 12.11
CA SER A 727 -1.83 -27.83 13.49
C SER A 727 -0.79 -26.72 13.55
N VAL A 728 -0.80 -25.97 14.64
CA VAL A 728 0.12 -24.87 14.95
C VAL A 728 0.95 -25.28 16.16
N LYS A 729 2.28 -25.25 16.01
CA LYS A 729 3.25 -25.72 17.02
C LYS A 729 4.09 -24.56 17.55
N PHE A 730 4.20 -24.46 18.88
CA PHE A 730 5.11 -23.57 19.58
C PHE A 730 6.09 -24.42 20.39
N ASP A 731 7.38 -24.09 20.35
CA ASP A 731 8.42 -24.77 21.14
C ASP A 731 9.01 -23.82 22.17
N LEU A 732 9.12 -24.27 23.43
CA LEU A 732 9.58 -23.44 24.54
C LEU A 732 10.72 -24.13 25.31
N GLN A 733 11.69 -23.35 25.78
CA GLN A 733 12.81 -23.80 26.61
C GLN A 733 13.26 -22.67 27.57
N ILE A 734 13.71 -23.02 28.78
CA ILE A 734 14.39 -22.08 29.68
C ILE A 734 15.91 -22.22 29.49
N ILE A 735 16.62 -21.09 29.42
CA ILE A 735 18.08 -21.00 29.25
C ILE A 735 18.65 -20.07 30.33
N SER A 736 19.84 -20.37 30.84
CA SER A 736 20.61 -19.55 31.79
C SER A 736 22.10 -19.51 31.45
N SER A 737 22.85 -18.58 32.03
CA SER A 737 24.30 -18.42 31.81
C SER A 737 25.18 -19.27 32.73
N ASN A 738 24.59 -20.17 33.54
CA ASN A 738 25.33 -21.10 34.40
C ASN A 738 26.22 -22.07 33.59
N GLN A 739 27.29 -22.58 34.21
CA GLN A 739 28.19 -23.57 33.59
C GLN A 739 27.61 -24.99 33.53
N PHE A 740 26.70 -25.32 34.45
CA PHE A 740 26.10 -26.65 34.61
C PHE A 740 24.58 -26.54 34.68
N ASN A 741 23.85 -27.55 34.18
CA ASN A 741 22.38 -27.62 34.15
C ASN A 741 21.68 -26.36 33.61
N ASN A 742 22.30 -25.69 32.63
CA ASN A 742 21.94 -24.34 32.20
C ASN A 742 20.70 -24.25 31.32
N THR A 743 20.03 -25.36 31.02
CA THR A 743 18.84 -25.40 30.17
C THR A 743 17.79 -26.37 30.70
N SER A 744 16.51 -26.07 30.47
CA SER A 744 15.42 -27.03 30.67
C SER A 744 15.28 -27.99 29.48
N SER A 745 14.45 -29.01 29.62
CA SER A 745 13.90 -29.72 28.46
C SER A 745 13.05 -28.78 27.59
N VAL A 746 12.99 -29.08 26.28
CA VAL A 746 12.11 -28.39 25.32
C VAL A 746 10.68 -28.93 25.49
N VAL A 747 9.69 -28.03 25.51
CA VAL A 747 8.27 -28.35 25.64
C VAL A 747 7.52 -27.79 24.44
N SER A 748 6.81 -28.65 23.71
CA SER A 748 5.98 -28.27 22.56
C SER A 748 4.51 -28.12 22.93
N SER A 749 3.89 -27.00 22.57
CA SER A 749 2.43 -26.82 22.56
C SER A 749 1.90 -26.94 21.14
N VAL A 750 0.93 -27.82 20.91
CA VAL A 750 0.36 -28.09 19.58
C VAL A 750 -1.16 -27.90 19.61
N THR A 751 -1.65 -26.91 18.87
CA THR A 751 -3.10 -26.64 18.72
C THR A 751 -3.57 -27.11 17.35
N ARG A 752 -4.67 -27.87 17.29
CA ARG A 752 -5.18 -28.44 16.02
C ARG A 752 -6.01 -27.41 15.25
N LEU A 753 -6.01 -27.50 13.93
CA LEU A 753 -6.90 -26.70 13.10
C LEU A 753 -8.27 -27.37 12.91
N ALA A 754 -9.28 -26.54 12.68
CA ALA A 754 -10.67 -26.92 12.44
C ALA A 754 -11.29 -26.04 11.35
N VAL A 755 -12.40 -26.51 10.77
CA VAL A 755 -13.10 -25.86 9.66
C VAL A 755 -14.52 -25.50 10.10
N LEU A 756 -14.98 -24.29 9.80
CA LEU A 756 -16.31 -23.80 10.14
C LEU A 756 -16.83 -22.82 9.08
N ALA A 757 -17.64 -23.32 8.14
CA ALA A 757 -18.42 -22.48 7.23
C ALA A 757 -19.82 -22.22 7.82
N LYS A 758 -20.22 -20.95 7.96
CA LYS A 758 -21.56 -20.55 8.41
C LYS A 758 -22.27 -19.86 7.26
N VAL A 759 -22.94 -20.65 6.43
CA VAL A 759 -23.60 -20.15 5.22
C VAL A 759 -25.06 -19.80 5.54
N GLU A 760 -25.51 -18.63 5.09
CA GLU A 760 -26.92 -18.21 5.14
C GLU A 760 -27.48 -18.00 3.74
N ILE A 761 -28.78 -18.24 3.57
CA ILE A 761 -29.52 -17.90 2.36
C ILE A 761 -30.65 -16.93 2.71
N ARG A 762 -30.85 -15.93 1.86
CA ARG A 762 -31.85 -14.88 2.01
C ARG A 762 -32.59 -14.69 0.69
N GLY A 763 -33.86 -14.29 0.78
CA GLY A 763 -34.67 -13.99 -0.40
C GLY A 763 -35.59 -12.80 -0.16
N VAL A 764 -35.91 -12.06 -1.23
CA VAL A 764 -36.87 -10.93 -1.19
C VAL A 764 -37.61 -10.82 -2.52
N SER A 765 -38.86 -10.35 -2.48
CA SER A 765 -39.66 -9.98 -3.66
C SER A 765 -39.81 -8.46 -3.75
N ALA A 766 -39.73 -7.93 -4.97
CA ALA A 766 -39.94 -6.52 -5.28
C ALA A 766 -40.89 -6.38 -6.48
N PRO A 767 -42.15 -5.91 -6.30
CA PRO A 767 -42.79 -5.60 -5.01
C PRO A 767 -43.10 -6.86 -4.19
N ASP A 768 -43.30 -6.71 -2.89
CA ASP A 768 -43.74 -7.77 -1.97
C ASP A 768 -45.25 -8.07 -2.06
N GLN A 769 -46.02 -7.12 -2.60
CA GLN A 769 -47.46 -7.24 -2.83
C GLN A 769 -47.90 -6.56 -4.13
N VAL A 770 -48.94 -7.11 -4.78
CA VAL A 770 -49.59 -6.58 -5.99
C VAL A 770 -51.10 -6.51 -5.76
N PHE A 771 -51.69 -5.35 -6.05
CA PHE A 771 -53.13 -5.13 -5.94
C PHE A 771 -53.84 -5.34 -7.28
N LEU A 772 -54.99 -6.03 -7.25
CA LEU A 772 -55.88 -6.26 -8.39
C LEU A 772 -57.26 -5.62 -8.13
N PRO A 773 -57.98 -5.17 -9.17
CA PRO A 773 -57.59 -5.13 -10.58
C PRO A 773 -56.59 -4.00 -10.90
N ILE A 774 -55.75 -4.20 -11.91
CA ILE A 774 -54.76 -3.20 -12.35
C ILE A 774 -55.44 -2.18 -13.28
N ALA A 775 -55.29 -0.89 -12.96
CA ALA A 775 -55.84 0.19 -13.76
C ALA A 775 -55.29 0.17 -15.21
N ASN A 776 -56.20 0.31 -16.18
CA ASN A 776 -55.91 0.33 -17.63
C ASN A 776 -55.28 -0.94 -18.23
N TRP A 777 -55.19 -2.04 -17.47
CA TRP A 777 -54.71 -3.32 -18.00
C TRP A 777 -55.86 -4.14 -18.60
N GLN A 778 -55.65 -4.76 -19.76
CA GLN A 778 -56.61 -5.65 -20.42
C GLN A 778 -55.88 -6.89 -20.97
N PRO A 779 -56.49 -8.08 -20.90
CA PRO A 779 -55.89 -9.30 -21.42
C PRO A 779 -55.75 -9.24 -22.95
N LYS A 780 -54.63 -9.74 -23.47
CA LYS A 780 -54.37 -9.90 -24.91
C LYS A 780 -54.12 -11.38 -25.24
N ASP A 781 -54.71 -11.85 -26.33
CA ASP A 781 -54.59 -13.25 -26.79
C ASP A 781 -53.18 -13.62 -27.28
N SER A 782 -52.35 -12.62 -27.61
CA SER A 782 -50.95 -12.79 -28.01
C SER A 782 -50.15 -11.61 -27.47
N PRO A 783 -49.56 -11.71 -26.26
CA PRO A 783 -48.74 -10.65 -25.68
C PRO A 783 -47.44 -10.50 -26.47
N VAL A 784 -47.01 -9.26 -26.70
CA VAL A 784 -45.76 -8.93 -27.42
C VAL A 784 -44.81 -8.13 -26.51
N SER A 785 -45.36 -7.27 -25.65
CA SER A 785 -44.62 -6.58 -24.59
C SER A 785 -44.63 -7.40 -23.29
N GLU A 786 -43.58 -7.28 -22.47
CA GLU A 786 -43.60 -7.80 -21.09
C GLU A 786 -44.81 -7.28 -20.28
N ASP A 787 -45.25 -6.04 -20.51
CA ASP A 787 -46.36 -5.40 -19.78
C ASP A 787 -47.73 -5.97 -20.16
N ASP A 788 -47.84 -6.64 -21.32
CA ASP A 788 -49.07 -7.30 -21.78
C ASP A 788 -49.43 -8.52 -20.90
N ILE A 789 -48.43 -9.08 -20.19
CA ILE A 789 -48.61 -10.20 -19.26
C ILE A 789 -49.06 -9.69 -17.88
N GLY A 790 -48.46 -8.59 -17.42
CA GLY A 790 -48.75 -7.96 -16.14
C GLY A 790 -47.54 -7.25 -15.50
N PRO A 791 -47.62 -6.89 -14.21
CA PRO A 791 -46.60 -6.09 -13.53
C PRO A 791 -45.30 -6.87 -13.33
N LEU A 792 -44.19 -6.12 -13.27
CA LEU A 792 -42.87 -6.62 -12.96
C LEU A 792 -42.79 -7.10 -11.50
N VAL A 793 -42.27 -8.31 -11.33
CA VAL A 793 -41.93 -8.93 -10.04
C VAL A 793 -40.48 -9.42 -10.12
N LEU A 794 -39.61 -8.85 -9.30
CA LEU A 794 -38.20 -9.25 -9.18
C LEU A 794 -38.02 -10.04 -7.88
N HIS A 795 -37.65 -11.31 -7.97
CA HIS A 795 -37.20 -12.09 -6.82
C HIS A 795 -35.67 -12.08 -6.78
N VAL A 796 -35.08 -11.80 -5.63
CA VAL A 796 -33.63 -11.78 -5.42
C VAL A 796 -33.27 -12.78 -4.33
N TYR A 797 -32.32 -13.66 -4.60
CA TYR A 797 -31.80 -14.65 -3.65
C TYR A 797 -30.30 -14.43 -3.42
N GLU A 798 -29.87 -14.20 -2.17
CA GLU A 798 -28.47 -14.04 -1.74
C GLU A 798 -28.05 -15.28 -0.94
N LEU A 799 -27.03 -16.00 -1.42
CA LEU A 799 -26.31 -17.02 -0.67
C LEU A 799 -25.00 -16.42 -0.16
N ARG A 800 -24.74 -16.45 1.15
CA ARG A 800 -23.60 -15.76 1.76
C ARG A 800 -22.85 -16.60 2.77
N ASN A 801 -21.52 -16.61 2.69
CA ASN A 801 -20.67 -17.22 3.71
C ASN A 801 -20.34 -16.20 4.82
N LYS A 802 -20.83 -16.45 6.04
CA LYS A 802 -20.46 -15.71 7.27
C LYS A 802 -19.45 -16.44 8.15
N GLY A 803 -19.07 -17.67 7.80
CA GLY A 803 -18.09 -18.44 8.57
C GLY A 803 -16.67 -17.90 8.37
N PRO A 804 -15.74 -18.21 9.29
CA PRO A 804 -14.32 -18.01 9.05
C PRO A 804 -13.86 -18.78 7.80
N SER A 805 -14.27 -20.05 7.66
CA SER A 805 -13.72 -20.94 6.63
C SER A 805 -14.43 -20.84 5.29
N THR A 806 -13.65 -20.94 4.21
CA THR A 806 -14.09 -20.93 2.81
C THR A 806 -14.71 -22.27 2.41
N PHE A 807 -15.75 -22.26 1.57
CA PHE A 807 -16.18 -23.46 0.85
C PHE A 807 -15.84 -23.35 -0.64
N SER A 808 -15.63 -24.47 -1.32
CA SER A 808 -15.20 -24.50 -2.74
C SER A 808 -16.35 -24.77 -3.71
N LYS A 809 -17.39 -25.51 -3.30
CA LYS A 809 -18.62 -25.72 -4.11
C LYS A 809 -19.88 -25.83 -3.26
N ALA A 810 -20.98 -25.27 -3.75
CA ALA A 810 -22.33 -25.50 -3.23
C ALA A 810 -23.37 -25.64 -4.36
N MET A 811 -24.46 -26.38 -4.12
CA MET A 811 -25.69 -26.30 -4.92
C MET A 811 -26.63 -25.26 -4.30
N LEU A 812 -27.29 -24.50 -5.16
CA LEU A 812 -28.46 -23.68 -4.84
C LEU A 812 -29.61 -24.12 -5.78
N ASP A 813 -30.68 -24.67 -5.21
CA ASP A 813 -31.86 -25.14 -5.93
C ASP A 813 -33.07 -24.25 -5.60
N ILE A 814 -33.77 -23.76 -6.63
CA ILE A 814 -34.92 -22.85 -6.51
C ILE A 814 -36.14 -23.47 -7.17
N GLU A 815 -37.27 -23.42 -6.47
CA GLU A 815 -38.55 -23.95 -6.93
C GLU A 815 -39.50 -22.78 -7.21
N TRP A 816 -39.89 -22.63 -8.47
CA TRP A 816 -40.62 -21.48 -8.99
C TRP A 816 -42.05 -21.84 -9.42
N PRO A 817 -43.11 -21.25 -8.85
CA PRO A 817 -44.49 -21.52 -9.22
C PRO A 817 -44.83 -20.88 -10.58
N TYR A 818 -44.77 -21.69 -11.64
CA TYR A 818 -44.80 -21.20 -13.02
C TYR A 818 -46.22 -21.14 -13.63
N ARG A 819 -47.06 -22.16 -13.40
CA ARG A 819 -48.43 -22.23 -13.95
C ARG A 819 -49.45 -22.82 -12.97
N TYR A 820 -50.69 -22.34 -13.04
CA TYR A 820 -51.84 -22.81 -12.25
C TYR A 820 -53.12 -22.72 -13.10
N ASN A 821 -53.97 -23.74 -13.05
CA ASN A 821 -55.22 -23.87 -13.83
C ASN A 821 -55.10 -23.41 -15.30
N ASN A 822 -54.09 -23.94 -16.01
CA ASN A 822 -53.73 -23.59 -17.39
C ASN A 822 -53.47 -22.09 -17.67
N GLY A 823 -53.23 -21.28 -16.63
CA GLY A 823 -52.73 -19.90 -16.71
C GLY A 823 -51.28 -19.80 -16.20
N SER A 824 -50.59 -18.71 -16.53
CA SER A 824 -49.26 -18.42 -15.98
C SER A 824 -49.40 -17.72 -14.62
N LEU A 825 -48.58 -18.09 -13.64
CA LEU A 825 -48.49 -17.40 -12.35
C LEU A 825 -47.39 -16.34 -12.39
N LEU A 826 -46.13 -16.78 -12.31
CA LEU A 826 -44.97 -15.91 -12.43
C LEU A 826 -44.16 -16.29 -13.68
N TYR A 827 -44.32 -15.48 -14.73
CA TYR A 827 -43.70 -15.67 -16.02
C TYR A 827 -42.27 -15.14 -16.01
N ILE A 828 -41.25 -16.01 -16.01
CA ILE A 828 -39.84 -15.58 -16.05
C ILE A 828 -39.50 -15.02 -17.43
N THR A 829 -39.00 -13.78 -17.48
CA THR A 829 -38.53 -13.10 -18.71
C THR A 829 -37.02 -13.20 -18.87
N LYS A 830 -36.27 -12.96 -17.79
CA LYS A 830 -34.83 -13.26 -17.69
C LYS A 830 -34.42 -13.54 -16.24
N TYR A 831 -33.25 -14.14 -16.05
CA TYR A 831 -32.53 -14.07 -14.78
C TYR A 831 -31.13 -13.52 -15.01
N GLY A 832 -30.49 -13.03 -13.94
CA GLY A 832 -29.09 -12.59 -13.94
C GLY A 832 -28.40 -13.06 -12.66
N VAL A 833 -27.09 -13.22 -12.73
CA VAL A 833 -26.27 -13.72 -11.63
C VAL A 833 -25.18 -12.71 -11.29
N ASP A 834 -24.92 -12.53 -10.01
CA ASP A 834 -23.77 -11.80 -9.47
C ASP A 834 -22.97 -12.73 -8.55
N GLY A 835 -21.63 -12.64 -8.61
CA GLY A 835 -20.71 -13.59 -7.99
C GLY A 835 -20.49 -14.91 -8.77
N ALA A 836 -19.68 -15.80 -8.21
CA ALA A 836 -19.21 -17.02 -8.86
C ALA A 836 -20.28 -18.14 -8.87
N MET A 837 -21.28 -18.03 -9.74
CA MET A 837 -22.39 -18.98 -9.83
C MET A 837 -22.89 -19.16 -11.27
N ASN A 838 -23.17 -20.41 -11.67
CA ASN A 838 -23.74 -20.75 -12.98
C ASN A 838 -25.08 -21.47 -12.77
N CYS A 839 -26.14 -21.00 -13.44
CA CYS A 839 -27.49 -21.54 -13.29
C CYS A 839 -28.01 -22.20 -14.57
N SER A 840 -28.88 -23.19 -14.41
CA SER A 840 -29.65 -23.82 -15.49
C SER A 840 -31.10 -24.02 -15.06
N THR A 841 -32.01 -24.04 -16.04
CA THR A 841 -33.45 -24.25 -15.82
C THR A 841 -33.89 -25.57 -16.45
N ASP A 842 -34.85 -26.25 -15.83
CA ASP A 842 -35.45 -27.48 -16.37
C ASP A 842 -36.51 -27.21 -17.46
N MET A 843 -37.00 -25.98 -17.55
CA MET A 843 -37.91 -25.48 -18.59
C MET A 843 -37.31 -24.27 -19.30
N GLU A 844 -37.72 -24.04 -20.55
CA GLU A 844 -37.38 -22.85 -21.32
C GLU A 844 -38.02 -21.60 -20.68
N ILE A 845 -37.20 -20.57 -20.43
CA ILE A 845 -37.64 -19.25 -19.95
C ILE A 845 -38.03 -18.35 -21.13
N ASN A 846 -38.95 -17.41 -20.91
CA ASN A 846 -39.51 -16.54 -21.95
C ASN A 846 -39.96 -17.25 -23.27
N PRO A 847 -40.75 -18.36 -23.23
CA PRO A 847 -41.15 -19.11 -24.44
C PRO A 847 -42.14 -18.36 -25.35
N LEU A 848 -42.55 -17.14 -24.99
CA LEU A 848 -43.36 -16.24 -25.84
C LEU A 848 -42.50 -15.17 -26.51
N ASN A 849 -41.19 -15.13 -26.21
CA ASN A 849 -40.22 -14.15 -26.69
C ASN A 849 -40.69 -12.70 -26.53
N VAL A 850 -41.33 -12.39 -25.39
CA VAL A 850 -41.74 -11.02 -25.08
C VAL A 850 -40.51 -10.18 -24.73
N SER A 851 -40.51 -8.93 -25.19
CA SER A 851 -39.41 -7.97 -24.98
C SER A 851 -39.97 -6.62 -24.53
N ASN A 852 -39.10 -5.74 -24.03
CA ASN A 852 -39.49 -4.37 -23.67
C ASN A 852 -38.77 -3.36 -24.57
N PRO A 853 -39.47 -2.67 -25.50
CA PRO A 853 -38.84 -1.74 -26.44
C PRO A 853 -38.31 -0.44 -25.79
N THR A 854 -38.57 -0.20 -24.49
CA THR A 854 -38.03 0.97 -23.76
C THR A 854 -36.75 0.68 -22.98
N ALA A 855 -36.29 -0.57 -22.95
CA ALA A 855 -35.01 -0.96 -22.37
C ALA A 855 -33.99 -1.24 -23.49
N GLY A 856 -33.28 -0.21 -23.94
CA GLY A 856 -32.00 -0.43 -24.64
C GLY A 856 -30.98 -1.06 -23.70
N ASP A 857 -29.95 -1.74 -24.25
CA ASP A 857 -28.94 -2.52 -23.51
C ASP A 857 -28.10 -1.68 -22.54
N LYS A 858 -28.71 -1.38 -21.39
CA LYS A 858 -28.06 -1.00 -20.15
C LYS A 858 -28.53 -1.99 -19.10
N ASP A 859 -27.61 -2.86 -18.69
CA ASP A 859 -27.84 -3.76 -17.57
C ASP A 859 -28.17 -2.97 -16.32
N VAL A 860 -29.47 -2.90 -15.99
CA VAL A 860 -29.95 -2.52 -14.67
C VAL A 860 -29.78 -3.72 -13.72
N PHE A 861 -28.55 -4.20 -13.63
CA PHE A 861 -28.04 -4.94 -12.49
C PHE A 861 -27.22 -3.94 -11.70
N ILE A 862 -27.68 -3.62 -10.49
CA ILE A 862 -27.01 -2.64 -9.63
C ILE A 862 -25.67 -3.24 -9.20
N SER A 863 -24.59 -2.82 -9.86
CA SER A 863 -23.24 -3.11 -9.41
C SER A 863 -23.08 -2.63 -7.97
N SER A 864 -22.73 -3.54 -7.07
CA SER A 864 -22.58 -3.30 -5.64
C SER A 864 -21.26 -2.56 -5.35
N GLY A 865 -21.22 -1.26 -5.67
CA GLY A 865 -19.97 -0.54 -5.90
C GLY A 865 -19.84 0.90 -5.39
N ASP A 866 -20.61 1.35 -4.38
CA ASP A 866 -20.11 2.38 -3.45
C ASP A 866 -20.79 2.30 -2.08
N ARG A 867 -20.01 2.53 -1.02
CA ARG A 867 -20.46 2.64 0.37
C ARG A 867 -19.71 3.73 1.13
N THR A 868 -19.60 4.92 0.54
CA THR A 868 -19.26 6.13 1.30
C THR A 868 -20.07 7.36 0.88
N GLU A 869 -21.22 7.59 1.50
CA GLU A 869 -21.62 8.98 1.77
C GLU A 869 -22.52 9.17 3.00
N GLY A 870 -22.21 10.25 3.74
CA GLY A 870 -23.20 11.23 4.17
C GLY A 870 -24.30 10.80 5.14
N ARG A 871 -24.04 10.97 6.44
CA ARG A 871 -25.11 11.11 7.45
C ARG A 871 -26.10 12.21 7.04
N ASN A 872 -27.37 11.84 6.89
CA ASN A 872 -28.49 12.62 7.44
C ASN A 872 -29.67 11.71 7.78
N ARG A 873 -29.58 11.04 8.94
CA ARG A 873 -30.70 10.27 9.52
C ARG A 873 -31.71 11.22 10.15
N ASN A 874 -32.65 11.71 9.33
CA ASN A 874 -33.94 12.13 9.88
C ASN A 874 -34.66 10.87 10.37
N HIS A 875 -34.68 10.67 11.69
CA HIS A 875 -35.44 9.61 12.35
C HIS A 875 -36.95 9.88 12.19
N VAL A 876 -37.52 9.46 11.08
CA VAL A 876 -38.98 9.31 10.96
C VAL A 876 -39.35 8.10 11.81
N HIS A 877 -39.91 8.34 12.99
CA HIS A 877 -40.64 7.32 13.74
C HIS A 877 -41.84 6.86 12.92
N ARG A 878 -41.64 5.82 12.10
CA ARG A 878 -42.75 5.03 11.57
C ARG A 878 -43.36 4.32 12.78
N ARG A 879 -44.60 4.65 13.11
CA ARG A 879 -45.35 3.92 14.13
C ARG A 879 -45.44 2.47 13.68
N ASP A 880 -45.07 1.55 14.56
CA ASP A 880 -45.51 0.17 14.47
C ASP A 880 -47.02 0.16 14.67
N LEU A 881 -47.75 0.24 13.56
CA LEU A 881 -49.11 -0.24 13.50
C LEU A 881 -49.01 -1.76 13.48
N GLU A 882 -49.22 -2.37 14.65
CA GLU A 882 -49.53 -3.79 14.76
C GLU A 882 -50.60 -4.12 13.71
N SER A 883 -50.20 -4.84 12.67
CA SER A 883 -51.12 -5.35 11.65
C SER A 883 -51.93 -6.47 12.29
N LYS A 884 -53.01 -6.09 12.99
CA LYS A 884 -53.99 -7.03 13.52
C LYS A 884 -54.42 -7.98 12.42
N GLU A 885 -54.38 -9.26 12.77
CA GLU A 885 -54.82 -10.37 11.95
C GLU A 885 -56.25 -10.10 11.44
N ASN A 886 -56.36 -9.86 10.14
CA ASN A 886 -57.52 -10.25 9.35
C ASN A 886 -57.00 -11.29 8.35
N GLU A 887 -56.68 -12.49 8.84
CA GLU A 887 -56.58 -13.67 8.00
C GLU A 887 -57.98 -13.98 7.42
N GLN A 888 -58.32 -13.30 6.34
CA GLN A 888 -59.30 -13.81 5.37
C GLN A 888 -58.53 -14.78 4.47
N ASP A 889 -58.89 -16.07 4.55
CA ASP A 889 -58.28 -17.22 3.88
C ASP A 889 -57.41 -16.88 2.64
N LEU A 890 -56.11 -16.64 2.87
CA LEU A 890 -55.14 -16.41 1.80
C LEU A 890 -54.67 -17.74 1.23
N GLU A 891 -55.04 -18.03 -0.01
CA GLU A 891 -54.67 -19.29 -0.65
C GLU A 891 -53.20 -19.25 -1.12
N ILE A 892 -52.36 -20.06 -0.49
CA ILE A 892 -50.94 -20.20 -0.88
C ILE A 892 -50.85 -21.00 -2.19
N LEU A 893 -50.11 -20.45 -3.15
CA LEU A 893 -49.75 -21.05 -4.44
C LEU A 893 -48.23 -21.22 -4.51
N ASP A 894 -47.78 -22.44 -4.23
CA ASP A 894 -46.38 -22.87 -4.29
C ASP A 894 -46.21 -24.04 -5.27
N CYS A 895 -45.01 -24.60 -5.35
CA CYS A 895 -44.70 -25.75 -6.21
C CYS A 895 -45.36 -27.08 -5.83
N GLU A 896 -46.11 -27.17 -4.72
CA GLU A 896 -46.96 -28.35 -4.43
C GLU A 896 -48.32 -28.24 -5.13
N ARG A 897 -48.82 -27.01 -5.30
CA ARG A 897 -50.15 -26.71 -5.87
C ARG A 897 -50.11 -26.17 -7.29
N ALA A 898 -48.99 -25.62 -7.72
CA ALA A 898 -48.75 -25.10 -9.06
C ALA A 898 -47.72 -25.97 -9.81
N GLN A 899 -47.76 -25.93 -11.15
CA GLN A 899 -46.68 -26.51 -11.96
C GLN A 899 -45.39 -25.75 -11.69
N CYS A 900 -44.38 -26.47 -11.18
CA CYS A 900 -43.10 -25.92 -10.81
C CYS A 900 -42.11 -25.87 -11.97
N LEU A 901 -41.30 -24.81 -12.02
CA LEU A 901 -40.06 -24.70 -12.79
C LEU A 901 -38.90 -24.73 -11.79
N LYS A 902 -37.85 -25.52 -12.05
CA LYS A 902 -36.67 -25.61 -11.18
C LYS A 902 -35.47 -24.92 -11.79
N ILE A 903 -34.86 -24.04 -11.01
CA ILE A 903 -33.57 -23.40 -11.35
C ILE A 903 -32.51 -24.03 -10.46
N ARG A 904 -31.49 -24.65 -11.07
CA ARG A 904 -30.35 -25.23 -10.37
C ARG A 904 -29.12 -24.40 -10.62
N CYS A 905 -28.47 -23.96 -9.56
CA CYS A 905 -27.29 -23.12 -9.61
C CYS A 905 -26.10 -23.82 -8.94
N GLN A 906 -24.99 -23.93 -9.67
CA GLN A 906 -23.70 -24.36 -9.14
C GLN A 906 -22.93 -23.13 -8.67
N VAL A 907 -22.71 -23.04 -7.36
CA VAL A 907 -21.94 -21.96 -6.73
C VAL A 907 -20.50 -22.43 -6.55
N GLY A 908 -19.55 -21.60 -6.96
CA GLY A 908 -18.12 -21.83 -6.81
C GLY A 908 -17.60 -21.48 -5.41
N ARG A 909 -16.33 -21.07 -5.34
CA ARG A 909 -15.62 -20.76 -4.10
C ARG A 909 -16.17 -19.46 -3.50
N LEU A 910 -16.73 -19.52 -2.29
CA LEU A 910 -17.13 -18.33 -1.51
C LEU A 910 -16.32 -18.25 -0.21
N GLU A 911 -15.46 -17.23 -0.15
CA GLU A 911 -14.66 -16.90 1.02
C GLU A 911 -15.48 -16.18 2.09
N ARG A 912 -14.89 -15.97 3.28
CA ARG A 912 -15.51 -15.24 4.38
C ARG A 912 -16.06 -13.89 3.93
N GLY A 913 -17.35 -13.68 4.13
CA GLY A 913 -18.06 -12.43 3.86
C GLY A 913 -18.61 -12.28 2.43
N GLN A 914 -18.14 -13.11 1.48
CA GLN A 914 -18.59 -13.11 0.08
C GLN A 914 -19.99 -13.73 -0.08
N SER A 915 -20.65 -13.38 -1.18
CA SER A 915 -21.97 -13.87 -1.56
C SER A 915 -22.07 -14.16 -3.07
N ALA A 916 -23.01 -15.03 -3.43
CA ALA A 916 -23.53 -15.21 -4.78
C ALA A 916 -25.01 -14.84 -4.78
N ILE A 917 -25.46 -14.12 -5.81
CA ILE A 917 -26.80 -13.54 -5.89
C ILE A 917 -27.47 -13.94 -7.21
N LEU A 918 -28.72 -14.42 -7.13
CA LEU A 918 -29.58 -14.64 -8.30
C LEU A 918 -30.71 -13.61 -8.32
N PHE A 919 -30.87 -12.95 -9.47
CA PHE A 919 -31.95 -12.02 -9.77
C PHE A 919 -32.91 -12.69 -10.77
N ILE A 920 -34.14 -13.02 -10.37
CA ILE A 920 -35.16 -13.60 -11.24
C ILE A 920 -36.16 -12.49 -11.62
N ARG A 921 -36.12 -12.05 -12.88
CA ARG A 921 -37.06 -11.05 -13.44
C ARG A 921 -38.28 -11.77 -14.00
N SER A 922 -39.45 -11.50 -13.43
CA SER A 922 -40.70 -12.14 -13.84
C SER A 922 -41.86 -11.16 -14.01
N ARG A 923 -42.91 -11.60 -14.68
CA ARG A 923 -44.18 -10.88 -14.81
C ARG A 923 -45.30 -11.69 -14.17
N LEU A 924 -46.13 -11.05 -13.34
CA LEU A 924 -47.32 -11.69 -12.77
C LEU A 924 -48.35 -11.89 -13.89
N GLY A 925 -48.81 -13.11 -14.12
CA GLY A 925 -49.81 -13.45 -15.14
C GLY A 925 -51.22 -13.04 -14.71
N VAL A 926 -51.56 -11.76 -14.85
CA VAL A 926 -52.80 -11.15 -14.33
C VAL A 926 -54.06 -11.84 -14.88
N ALA A 927 -54.02 -12.30 -16.13
CA ALA A 927 -55.12 -13.05 -16.76
C ALA A 927 -55.58 -14.29 -15.94
N THR A 928 -54.68 -14.93 -15.20
CA THR A 928 -54.99 -16.10 -14.36
C THR A 928 -55.89 -15.70 -13.19
N PHE A 929 -55.62 -14.57 -12.55
CA PHE A 929 -56.34 -14.05 -11.39
C PHE A 929 -57.65 -13.32 -11.74
N LEU A 930 -57.87 -13.03 -13.03
CA LEU A 930 -59.12 -12.43 -13.54
C LEU A 930 -60.15 -13.47 -14.01
N LYS A 931 -59.84 -14.77 -13.98
CA LYS A 931 -60.83 -15.83 -14.25
C LYS A 931 -61.92 -15.83 -13.19
N THR A 932 -63.16 -16.16 -13.54
CA THR A 932 -64.33 -16.19 -12.63
C THR A 932 -64.14 -17.09 -11.40
N GLU A 933 -63.25 -18.09 -11.47
CA GLU A 933 -62.87 -18.97 -10.35
C GLU A 933 -61.97 -18.29 -9.30
N SER A 934 -61.24 -17.23 -9.70
CA SER A 934 -60.21 -16.53 -8.89
C SER A 934 -60.54 -15.06 -8.60
N GLN A 935 -61.60 -14.52 -9.18
CA GLN A 935 -62.10 -13.17 -8.86
C GLN A 935 -62.51 -13.08 -7.38
N ASN A 936 -62.27 -11.91 -6.77
CA ASN A 936 -62.56 -11.61 -5.36
C ASN A 936 -61.83 -12.51 -4.34
N ARG A 937 -60.73 -13.17 -4.69
CA ARG A 937 -59.85 -13.93 -3.77
C ARG A 937 -58.43 -13.36 -3.76
N SER A 938 -57.80 -13.38 -2.59
CA SER A 938 -56.41 -12.97 -2.42
C SER A 938 -55.51 -14.20 -2.26
N TYR A 939 -54.34 -14.17 -2.88
CA TYR A 939 -53.42 -15.30 -3.01
C TYR A 939 -52.02 -14.95 -2.48
N VAL A 940 -51.25 -15.95 -2.05
CA VAL A 940 -49.81 -15.79 -1.76
C VAL A 940 -49.03 -16.71 -2.69
N VAL A 941 -48.34 -16.13 -3.67
CA VAL A 941 -47.46 -16.88 -4.57
C VAL A 941 -46.10 -17.06 -3.90
N ARG A 942 -45.66 -18.30 -3.70
CA ARG A 942 -44.47 -18.63 -2.89
C ARG A 942 -43.43 -19.41 -3.70
N SER A 943 -42.21 -18.87 -3.80
CA SER A 943 -41.05 -19.57 -4.38
C SER A 943 -40.04 -19.95 -3.29
N SER A 944 -39.58 -21.20 -3.30
CA SER A 944 -38.62 -21.72 -2.32
C SER A 944 -37.19 -21.68 -2.89
N ALA A 945 -36.19 -21.56 -2.02
CA ALA A 945 -34.79 -21.73 -2.37
C ALA A 945 -34.07 -22.52 -1.27
N SER A 946 -33.25 -23.50 -1.65
CA SER A 946 -32.46 -24.30 -0.73
C SER A 946 -31.01 -24.38 -1.21
N PHE A 947 -30.07 -24.53 -0.28
CA PHE A 947 -28.67 -24.74 -0.63
C PHE A 947 -28.07 -25.92 0.14
N SER A 948 -27.03 -26.50 -0.44
CA SER A 948 -26.15 -27.46 0.23
C SER A 948 -24.70 -27.22 -0.20
N VAL A 949 -23.80 -27.07 0.77
CA VAL A 949 -22.36 -27.07 0.48
C VAL A 949 -21.94 -28.51 0.18
N ILE A 950 -21.17 -28.70 -0.89
CA ILE A 950 -20.75 -30.02 -1.38
C ILE A 950 -19.27 -30.26 -1.02
N GLU A 951 -18.45 -29.22 -1.12
CA GLU A 951 -17.00 -29.33 -1.08
C GLU A 951 -16.39 -28.13 -0.33
N MET A 952 -15.38 -28.41 0.48
CA MET A 952 -14.49 -27.41 1.09
C MET A 952 -13.04 -27.73 0.68
N PRO A 953 -12.15 -26.73 0.60
CA PRO A 953 -10.78 -26.95 0.11
C PRO A 953 -9.89 -27.78 1.07
N TYR A 954 -10.24 -27.84 2.35
CA TYR A 954 -9.41 -28.39 3.44
C TYR A 954 -9.41 -29.93 3.51
N LYS A 955 -8.86 -30.61 2.50
CA LYS A 955 -8.91 -32.09 2.37
C LYS A 955 -8.35 -32.88 3.56
N ASN A 956 -7.45 -32.29 4.34
CA ASN A 956 -6.82 -32.93 5.50
C ASN A 956 -7.60 -32.76 6.83
N LEU A 957 -8.74 -32.05 6.81
CA LEU A 957 -9.52 -31.72 8.00
C LEU A 957 -10.98 -32.19 7.86
N VAL A 958 -11.55 -32.69 8.97
CA VAL A 958 -12.96 -33.05 9.03
C VAL A 958 -13.81 -31.79 8.95
N SER A 959 -14.69 -31.74 7.95
CA SER A 959 -15.54 -30.58 7.65
C SER A 959 -17.02 -30.98 7.70
N GLU A 960 -17.83 -30.24 8.45
CA GLU A 960 -19.30 -30.36 8.41
C GLU A 960 -19.85 -29.50 7.26
N LEU A 961 -20.65 -30.09 6.38
CA LEU A 961 -21.20 -29.41 5.20
C LEU A 961 -22.57 -28.78 5.53
N PRO A 962 -22.69 -27.44 5.58
CA PRO A 962 -23.96 -26.80 5.92
C PRO A 962 -24.98 -26.84 4.76
N SER A 963 -26.25 -26.94 5.13
CA SER A 963 -27.41 -26.80 4.23
C SER A 963 -28.53 -26.03 4.94
N ASN A 964 -29.35 -25.29 4.19
CA ASN A 964 -30.52 -24.58 4.72
C ASN A 964 -31.46 -24.17 3.58
N SER A 965 -32.64 -23.61 3.90
CA SER A 965 -33.60 -23.10 2.92
C SER A 965 -34.27 -21.79 3.37
N THR A 966 -34.89 -21.11 2.42
CA THR A 966 -35.70 -19.91 2.60
C THR A 966 -36.86 -19.89 1.60
N ALA A 967 -37.87 -19.07 1.86
CA ALA A 967 -39.02 -18.91 0.97
C ALA A 967 -39.33 -17.41 0.78
N VAL A 968 -39.71 -17.05 -0.44
CA VAL A 968 -40.09 -15.69 -0.83
C VAL A 968 -41.56 -15.69 -1.21
N ASN A 969 -42.31 -14.78 -0.60
CA ASN A 969 -43.75 -14.65 -0.78
C ASN A 969 -44.06 -13.37 -1.57
N LEU A 970 -45.02 -13.46 -2.49
CA LEU A 970 -45.67 -12.34 -3.16
C LEU A 970 -47.17 -12.39 -2.84
N ALA A 971 -47.69 -11.36 -2.18
CA ALA A 971 -49.13 -11.26 -1.91
C ALA A 971 -49.87 -10.65 -3.12
N VAL A 972 -50.87 -11.34 -3.66
CA VAL A 972 -51.74 -10.85 -4.74
C VAL A 972 -53.12 -10.56 -4.13
N ILE A 973 -53.45 -9.29 -3.94
CA ILE A 973 -54.58 -8.84 -3.13
C ILE A 973 -55.68 -8.23 -4.01
N TRP A 974 -56.91 -8.73 -3.90
CA TRP A 974 -58.08 -8.14 -4.57
C TRP A 974 -58.70 -6.99 -3.76
N VAL A 975 -58.93 -5.84 -4.40
CA VAL A 975 -59.49 -4.64 -3.79
C VAL A 975 -60.97 -4.48 -4.15
N ASN A 976 -61.86 -4.90 -3.23
CA ASN A 976 -63.30 -4.71 -3.38
C ASN A 976 -63.69 -3.24 -3.13
N SER A 977 -64.08 -2.52 -4.18
CA SER A 977 -64.48 -1.11 -4.10
C SER A 977 -66.00 -0.95 -3.94
N GLU A 978 -66.53 -1.23 -2.75
CA GLU A 978 -67.92 -0.85 -2.40
C GLU A 978 -68.02 0.68 -2.19
N LEU A 979 -68.16 1.44 -3.27
CA LEU A 979 -68.47 2.87 -3.20
C LEU A 979 -69.92 3.08 -2.72
N THR A 980 -70.05 3.50 -1.46
CA THR A 980 -71.29 4.08 -0.92
C THR A 980 -71.60 5.39 -1.64
N GLN A 981 -72.75 5.47 -2.30
CA GLN A 981 -73.14 6.66 -3.06
C GLN A 981 -73.53 7.84 -2.13
N PRO A 982 -73.13 9.09 -2.44
CA PRO A 982 -73.47 10.25 -1.63
C PRO A 982 -74.97 10.62 -1.73
N PRO A 983 -75.58 11.19 -0.68
CA PRO A 983 -77.01 11.50 -0.66
C PRO A 983 -77.40 12.65 -1.59
N PRO A 984 -78.64 12.70 -2.10
CA PRO A 984 -79.06 13.69 -3.10
C PRO A 984 -79.05 15.14 -2.57
N GLY A 985 -78.62 16.08 -3.41
CA GLY A 985 -78.35 17.48 -3.02
C GLY A 985 -79.52 18.29 -2.44
N TRP A 986 -80.78 17.85 -2.60
CA TRP A 986 -81.93 18.51 -1.96
C TRP A 986 -81.87 18.43 -0.42
N VAL A 987 -81.24 17.38 0.13
CA VAL A 987 -81.01 17.22 1.58
C VAL A 987 -80.03 18.28 2.09
N VAL A 988 -79.00 18.60 1.31
CA VAL A 988 -78.03 19.65 1.64
C VAL A 988 -78.67 21.04 1.59
N ALA A 989 -79.52 21.30 0.58
CA ALA A 989 -80.25 22.57 0.48
C ALA A 989 -81.21 22.80 1.68
N LEU A 990 -81.92 21.76 2.12
CA LEU A 990 -82.76 21.83 3.32
C LEU A 990 -81.95 22.08 4.61
N ALA A 991 -80.79 21.44 4.75
CA ALA A 991 -79.92 21.63 5.91
C ALA A 991 -79.41 23.09 6.02
N VAL A 992 -79.03 23.71 4.89
CA VAL A 992 -78.59 25.12 4.84
C VAL A 992 -79.74 26.06 5.19
N MET A 993 -80.94 25.84 4.63
CA MET A 993 -82.12 26.65 4.92
C MET A 993 -82.52 26.57 6.41
N ALA A 994 -82.51 25.37 7.00
CA ALA A 994 -82.79 25.18 8.42
C ALA A 994 -81.72 25.83 9.32
N GLY A 995 -80.44 25.72 8.95
CA GLY A 995 -79.33 26.33 9.69
C GLY A 995 -79.40 27.87 9.73
N LEU A 996 -79.72 28.51 8.60
CA LEU A 996 -79.88 29.97 8.53
C LEU A 996 -81.08 30.47 9.35
N LEU A 997 -82.19 29.73 9.35
CA LEU A 997 -83.37 30.05 10.15
C LEU A 997 -83.09 29.96 11.66
N LEU A 998 -82.36 28.92 12.08
CA LEU A 998 -81.94 28.73 13.47
C LEU A 998 -80.93 29.80 13.91
N LEU A 999 -79.99 30.20 13.05
CA LEU A 999 -79.05 31.29 13.31
C LEU A 999 -79.77 32.63 13.51
N ALA A 1000 -80.72 32.97 12.64
CA ALA A 1000 -81.50 34.20 12.74
C ALA A 1000 -82.31 34.26 14.05
N LEU A 1001 -82.90 33.13 14.46
CA LEU A 1001 -83.64 33.00 15.71
C LEU A 1001 -82.72 33.16 16.94
N LEU A 1002 -81.53 32.58 16.93
CA LEU A 1002 -80.52 32.77 17.99
C LEU A 1002 -80.05 34.22 18.10
N VAL A 1003 -79.75 34.89 16.98
CA VAL A 1003 -79.34 36.30 16.97
C VAL A 1003 -80.45 37.20 17.53
N PHE A 1004 -81.72 36.94 17.17
CA PHE A 1004 -82.86 37.67 17.71
C PHE A 1004 -83.00 37.48 19.24
N ILE A 1005 -82.84 36.25 19.74
CA ILE A 1005 -82.85 35.93 21.17
C ILE A 1005 -81.70 36.65 21.90
N MET A 1006 -80.46 36.57 21.39
CA MET A 1006 -79.30 37.22 22.02
C MET A 1006 -79.42 38.75 22.03
N TYR A 1007 -80.02 39.34 20.99
CA TYR A 1007 -80.34 40.77 20.98
C TYR A 1007 -81.41 41.14 22.03
N ARG A 1008 -82.51 40.36 22.12
CA ARG A 1008 -83.58 40.56 23.12
C ARG A 1008 -83.10 40.39 24.57
N LEU A 1009 -82.12 39.52 24.81
CA LEU A 1009 -81.50 39.29 26.12
C LEU A 1009 -80.39 40.31 26.47
N GLY A 1010 -80.18 41.34 25.65
CA GLY A 1010 -79.26 42.44 25.96
C GLY A 1010 -77.77 42.10 25.90
N PHE A 1011 -77.40 40.96 25.29
CA PHE A 1011 -76.04 40.42 25.26
C PHE A 1011 -75.00 41.39 24.66
N PHE A 1012 -75.40 42.23 23.70
CA PHE A 1012 -74.53 43.17 22.99
C PHE A 1012 -74.29 44.50 23.72
N LYS A 1013 -74.47 44.57 25.06
CA LYS A 1013 -74.13 45.75 25.87
C LYS A 1013 -73.36 45.38 27.14
N ARG A 1014 -72.04 45.61 27.16
CA ARG A 1014 -71.27 45.96 28.37
C ARG A 1014 -69.88 46.55 28.09
N VAL A 1015 -69.31 47.11 29.15
CA VAL A 1015 -68.21 48.08 29.19
C VAL A 1015 -66.92 47.41 29.71
N ARG A 1016 -65.75 47.86 29.24
CA ARG A 1016 -64.39 47.44 29.71
C ARG A 1016 -63.90 48.34 30.87
N PRO A 1017 -62.69 48.11 31.43
CA PRO A 1017 -62.19 46.99 32.26
C PRO A 1017 -62.00 47.51 33.73
N PRO A 1018 -61.25 46.87 34.67
CA PRO A 1018 -59.77 46.98 34.69
C PRO A 1018 -58.98 45.84 35.43
N GLN A 1019 -57.63 45.93 35.40
CA GLN A 1019 -56.58 45.55 36.39
C GLN A 1019 -56.69 44.23 37.21
N ASP A 1020 -55.72 43.30 37.11
CA ASP A 1020 -54.42 43.18 37.84
C ASP A 1020 -54.63 42.57 39.27
N ASP A 1021 -53.79 41.71 39.85
CA ASP A 1021 -52.36 41.42 39.66
C ASP A 1021 -51.92 40.08 40.33
N TYR A 1022 -50.71 39.57 40.02
CA TYR A 1022 -49.93 38.48 40.69
C TYR A 1022 -50.56 37.04 40.74
N THR A 1023 -49.86 35.89 40.66
CA THR A 1023 -48.44 35.43 40.59
C THR A 1023 -48.44 33.95 40.06
N GLU A 1024 -47.37 33.16 39.78
CA GLU A 1024 -45.90 33.22 39.88
C GLU A 1024 -45.26 32.18 38.88
N LYS A 1025 -43.97 32.33 38.49
CA LYS A 1025 -42.98 31.27 38.09
C LYS A 1025 -43.29 30.28 36.92
N GLU A 1026 -42.33 29.75 36.13
CA GLU A 1026 -40.88 29.98 36.00
C GLU A 1026 -40.37 29.65 34.56
N GLN A 1027 -39.06 29.81 34.32
CA GLN A 1027 -38.38 29.85 33.01
C GLN A 1027 -38.20 28.45 32.36
N LEU A 1028 -37.87 28.34 31.06
CA LEU A 1028 -36.48 28.35 30.57
C LEU A 1028 -36.35 28.76 29.08
N GLN A 1029 -35.21 29.40 28.77
CA GLN A 1029 -34.86 29.98 27.46
C GLN A 1029 -34.14 28.99 26.54
N PRO A 1030 -34.03 29.29 25.23
CA PRO A 1030 -32.79 29.20 24.47
C PRO A 1030 -32.11 30.58 24.42
N GLN A 1031 -30.78 30.63 24.57
CA GLN A 1031 -30.02 31.88 24.44
C GLN A 1031 -28.99 31.77 23.30
N GLU A 1032 -29.03 32.76 22.42
CA GLU A 1032 -28.03 33.04 21.40
C GLU A 1032 -27.33 34.35 21.81
N ASN A 1033 -26.00 34.43 21.70
CA ASN A 1033 -25.23 35.65 21.37
C ASN A 1033 -23.71 35.47 21.54
N GLY A 1034 -22.96 36.09 20.62
CA GLY A 1034 -21.90 37.02 21.05
C GLY A 1034 -20.45 36.68 20.71
N ASP A 1035 -19.95 37.23 19.59
CA ASP A 1035 -18.52 37.54 19.44
C ASP A 1035 -18.09 38.66 20.42
N ARG A 1036 -17.01 38.46 21.18
CA ARG A 1036 -15.73 39.22 21.07
C ARG A 1036 -14.80 39.11 22.30
N ASN A 1037 -13.52 38.86 21.97
CA ASN A 1037 -12.30 39.45 22.54
C ASN A 1037 -11.73 39.07 23.94
N THR A 1038 -10.42 38.83 23.87
CA THR A 1038 -9.31 39.23 24.77
C THR A 1038 -8.98 38.48 26.09
N GLU A 1039 -7.74 37.97 26.09
CA GLU A 1039 -6.72 37.97 27.16
C GLU A 1039 -6.95 37.17 28.46
N ALA A 1040 -6.35 35.97 28.51
CA ALA A 1040 -5.41 35.52 29.56
C ALA A 1040 -4.61 34.29 29.08
#